data_AF-A0A9P7KY88-F1
#
_entry.id   AF-A0A9P7KY88-F1
#
_cell.length_a   1.000
_cell.length_b   1.000
_cell.length_c   1.000
_cell.angle_alpha   90.00
_cell.angle_beta   90.00
_cell.angle_gamma   90.00
#
_symmetry.space_group_name_H-M   'P 1'
#
loop_
_entity.id
_entity.type
_entity.pdbx_description
1 polymer ?
#
loop_
_entity_poly.entity_id
_entity_poly.type
_entity_poly.pdbx_seq_one_letter_code
_entity_poly.pdbx_strand_id
1 'polypeptide(L)'
;MQRNERLCAGDAFYDLYSICVGCIEDNIDSGSPREYFEPNLGQYVDYCAQFTSLTKWAAMGATSATSATLQTQGTTAASAEEADGGGKNDASITNRTVEQKETSAAVSTTKSIPQTTTEVAQPENSASSSNPPKKDSSGSSKTWIAGAVVPSVLLLAVAVAFAIWWRRRRTRTAKAPKGSSTDGVAVTSRFDKPELDSQGIPRPRSKEEAIASTSIAVHDTAVVPVPAEMPESGLNRAELQGEVKGGTGQNHGSGVYYELPANGATNSVDWLIVDSNETPGGLASTDTTPEGFLFDVGGHVIFSHYKYFDDVINEALPKSDDWYEHQRISYVRYQGLWVPYPFQNNIAVLPKEEQARCLGDLIEAAIQARARSPSDKPANFDEWNIRNVGERLNEIFMRPYNFKVWAIPTTKMNSTWVGERVAAPNVKLVTTNAILGKAAGGWGPNATFRFPARGGTGGIWTAVADTLDQSKTRFGDHGAVTKVDADAKTVYLKDGTTVKYGSLISTMAVDQLAETIGDVELQKSLEPLYYSSTNVIGVGIRGKRPDRIGDKCWLYFPEDNAPFYRATIFSNYSPYNQPSADVKLATKQFANGDKPVSSEPAPGPYWSIMLEVSESSYKPVNQVTLLEESIQGLINTDLLKPEDEIVSTYIRRFDHGYPTPTLERDAALSEALPYLYDKDILSRGRFGAWKYEVGNQDHSFMQGVEAVDNIISGGLELTLSNPDFVNSRKNTERRLAGIKGARK
;
A
#
# COMPACT_ATOMS: atom_id res chain seq x y z
N MET A 1 -40.12 -10.56 10.87
CA MET A 1 -38.70 -10.95 10.75
C MET A 1 -38.62 -12.32 10.09
N GLN A 2 -37.82 -12.49 9.04
CA GLN A 2 -37.51 -13.81 8.49
C GLN A 2 -36.34 -14.44 9.27
N ARG A 3 -36.35 -15.77 9.43
CA ARG A 3 -35.33 -16.51 10.19
C ARG A 3 -34.03 -16.63 9.39
N ASN A 4 -32.95 -16.03 9.89
CA ASN A 4 -31.60 -16.27 9.37
C ASN A 4 -30.93 -17.36 10.22
N GLU A 5 -30.86 -18.58 9.70
CA GLU A 5 -30.35 -19.73 10.45
C GLU A 5 -28.88 -19.60 10.86
N ARG A 6 -28.07 -18.77 10.20
CA ARG A 6 -26.67 -18.51 10.60
C ARG A 6 -26.55 -17.59 11.81
N LEU A 7 -27.48 -16.66 11.98
CA LEU A 7 -27.52 -15.75 13.15
C LEU A 7 -28.05 -16.48 14.39
N CYS A 8 -29.01 -17.39 14.23
CA CYS A 8 -29.57 -18.17 15.34
C CYS A 8 -28.79 -19.46 15.67
N ALA A 9 -27.57 -19.64 15.14
CA ALA A 9 -26.79 -20.87 15.31
C ALA A 9 -25.78 -20.78 16.46
N GLY A 10 -26.06 -21.52 17.54
CA GLY A 10 -25.19 -21.60 18.72
C GLY A 10 -25.16 -20.31 19.55
N ASP A 11 -24.20 -20.21 20.46
CA ASP A 11 -24.14 -19.12 21.44
C ASP A 11 -23.61 -17.80 20.84
N ALA A 12 -23.10 -17.82 19.60
CA ALA A 12 -22.36 -16.72 18.99
C ALA A 12 -23.12 -15.38 18.91
N PHE A 13 -24.43 -15.40 18.66
CA PHE A 13 -25.24 -14.17 18.69
C PHE A 13 -25.42 -13.63 20.12
N TYR A 14 -25.50 -14.53 21.11
CA TYR A 14 -25.63 -14.16 22.52
C TYR A 14 -24.29 -13.66 23.09
N ASP A 15 -23.17 -14.26 22.70
CA ASP A 15 -21.82 -13.79 23.02
C ASP A 15 -21.61 -12.38 22.46
N LEU A 16 -21.94 -12.16 21.17
CA LEU A 16 -21.81 -10.85 20.53
C LEU A 16 -22.71 -9.80 21.18
N TYR A 17 -23.96 -10.16 21.51
CA TYR A 17 -24.88 -9.29 22.24
C TYR A 17 -24.34 -8.94 23.65
N SER A 18 -23.81 -9.93 24.38
CA SER A 18 -23.25 -9.73 25.72
C SER A 18 -22.00 -8.85 25.70
N ILE A 19 -21.15 -8.97 24.67
CA ILE A 19 -20.00 -8.09 24.44
C ILE A 19 -20.47 -6.66 24.15
N CYS A 20 -21.50 -6.47 23.32
CA CYS A 20 -22.06 -5.15 23.04
C CYS A 20 -22.69 -4.50 24.29
N VAL A 21 -23.41 -5.26 25.12
CA VAL A 21 -23.97 -4.75 26.38
C VAL A 21 -22.86 -4.37 27.36
N GLY A 22 -21.86 -5.24 27.58
CA GLY A 22 -20.74 -4.94 28.47
C GLY A 22 -19.92 -3.72 28.03
N CYS A 23 -19.64 -3.60 26.73
CA CYS A 23 -18.98 -2.42 26.17
C CYS A 23 -19.77 -1.12 26.38
N ILE A 24 -21.09 -1.20 26.53
CA ILE A 24 -21.96 -0.05 26.79
C ILE A 24 -22.06 0.22 28.29
N GLU A 25 -22.17 -0.81 29.14
CA GLU A 25 -22.06 -0.70 30.61
C GLU A 25 -20.76 -0.01 31.05
N ASP A 26 -19.65 -0.28 30.37
CA ASP A 26 -18.35 0.35 30.62
C ASP A 26 -18.28 1.85 30.20
N ASN A 27 -19.30 2.39 29.52
CA ASN A 27 -19.24 3.71 28.86
C ASN A 27 -20.46 4.64 29.12
N ILE A 28 -21.36 4.33 30.06
CA ILE A 28 -22.44 5.27 30.49
C ILE A 28 -22.34 5.64 31.97
N ASP A 29 -22.22 6.94 32.26
CA ASP A 29 -22.05 7.46 33.63
C ASP A 29 -23.29 7.33 34.53
N SER A 30 -24.49 7.16 33.96
CA SER A 30 -25.69 6.71 34.69
C SER A 30 -26.83 6.29 33.75
N GLY A 31 -27.46 5.14 34.03
CA GLY A 31 -28.60 4.60 33.27
C GLY A 31 -28.58 3.07 33.21
N SER A 32 -29.73 2.43 32.97
CA SER A 32 -29.81 0.99 32.74
C SER A 32 -29.65 0.69 31.25
N PRO A 33 -28.67 -0.15 30.82
CA PRO A 33 -28.46 -0.47 29.40
C PRO A 33 -29.71 -1.03 28.69
N ARG A 34 -30.64 -1.64 29.44
CA ARG A 34 -31.91 -2.17 28.92
C ARG A 34 -32.78 -1.09 28.29
N GLU A 35 -32.77 0.13 28.82
CA GLU A 35 -33.59 1.25 28.32
C GLU A 35 -33.18 1.69 26.90
N TYR A 36 -31.95 1.40 26.46
CA TYR A 36 -31.45 1.72 25.12
C TYR A 36 -31.77 0.65 24.05
N PHE A 37 -31.98 -0.62 24.43
CA PHE A 37 -32.07 -1.74 23.48
C PHE A 37 -33.42 -2.46 23.41
N GLU A 38 -34.21 -2.47 24.48
CA GLU A 38 -35.41 -3.32 24.55
C GLU A 38 -36.48 -3.08 23.46
N PRO A 39 -36.75 -1.84 22.95
CA PRO A 39 -37.84 -1.63 21.98
C PRO A 39 -37.72 -2.40 20.66
N ASN A 40 -36.49 -2.62 20.17
CA ASN A 40 -36.25 -3.18 18.83
C ASN A 40 -35.50 -4.52 18.83
N LEU A 41 -34.72 -4.83 19.89
CA LEU A 41 -33.87 -6.02 19.92
C LEU A 41 -34.39 -7.13 20.86
N GLY A 42 -35.12 -6.76 21.93
CA GLY A 42 -35.66 -7.73 22.88
C GLY A 42 -36.57 -8.77 22.22
N GLN A 43 -37.47 -8.35 21.35
CA GLN A 43 -38.36 -9.26 20.60
C GLN A 43 -37.61 -10.27 19.73
N TYR A 44 -36.43 -9.93 19.21
CA TYR A 44 -35.61 -10.84 18.42
C TYR A 44 -34.86 -11.85 19.30
N VAL A 45 -34.39 -11.43 20.47
CA VAL A 45 -33.78 -12.30 21.49
C VAL A 45 -34.82 -13.30 22.02
N ASP A 46 -36.01 -12.83 22.41
CA ASP A 46 -37.11 -13.68 22.87
C ASP A 46 -37.58 -14.66 21.78
N TYR A 47 -37.67 -14.18 20.53
CA TYR A 47 -37.96 -15.03 19.38
C TYR A 47 -36.91 -16.14 19.19
N CYS A 48 -35.62 -15.85 19.35
CA CYS A 48 -34.58 -16.87 19.28
C CYS A 48 -34.63 -17.85 20.47
N ALA A 49 -34.86 -17.34 21.68
CA ALA A 49 -34.87 -18.13 22.93
C ALA A 49 -36.03 -19.14 23.01
N GLN A 50 -37.16 -18.87 22.34
CA GLN A 50 -38.30 -19.79 22.31
C GLN A 50 -38.03 -21.12 21.57
N PHE A 51 -36.99 -21.19 20.73
CA PHE A 51 -36.66 -22.39 19.94
C PHE A 51 -35.40 -23.13 20.41
N THR A 52 -34.64 -22.58 21.37
CA THR A 52 -33.48 -23.25 22.00
C THR A 52 -33.91 -24.04 23.25
N SER A 53 -34.56 -25.18 23.04
CA SER A 53 -35.08 -25.97 24.17
C SER A 53 -33.97 -26.63 25.01
N LEU A 54 -33.98 -26.28 26.30
CA LEU A 54 -33.39 -26.95 27.49
C LEU A 54 -31.98 -26.54 27.98
N THR A 55 -32.04 -25.73 29.05
CA THR A 55 -31.09 -25.60 30.18
C THR A 55 -29.74 -24.90 29.94
N LYS A 56 -29.39 -23.79 30.63
CA LYS A 56 -30.01 -23.07 31.78
C LYS A 56 -29.69 -21.56 31.74
N TRP A 57 -30.71 -20.70 31.77
CA TRP A 57 -30.61 -19.40 32.43
C TRP A 57 -31.80 -19.17 33.36
N ALA A 58 -31.49 -19.13 34.66
CA ALA A 58 -32.39 -18.70 35.73
C ALA A 58 -31.56 -18.14 36.90
N ALA A 59 -30.55 -17.33 36.58
CA ALA A 59 -29.77 -16.49 37.48
C ALA A 59 -28.93 -15.51 36.63
N MET A 60 -28.78 -14.27 37.10
CA MET A 60 -28.11 -13.11 36.46
C MET A 60 -29.04 -12.13 35.71
N GLY A 61 -30.10 -11.73 36.41
CA GLY A 61 -30.83 -10.48 36.17
C GLY A 61 -30.92 -9.66 37.46
N ALA A 62 -29.77 -9.29 38.04
CA ALA A 62 -29.69 -8.50 39.27
C ALA A 62 -28.37 -7.70 39.38
N THR A 63 -28.43 -6.46 38.90
CA THR A 63 -27.76 -5.25 39.44
C THR A 63 -26.24 -5.22 39.67
N SER A 64 -25.53 -4.72 38.65
CA SER A 64 -24.82 -3.41 38.64
C SER A 64 -24.24 -2.79 39.93
N ALA A 65 -22.98 -2.33 39.79
CA ALA A 65 -22.38 -1.08 40.30
C ALA A 65 -22.07 -0.89 41.81
N THR A 66 -20.78 -0.64 42.12
CA THR A 66 -20.34 0.66 42.70
C THR A 66 -18.82 0.87 42.60
N SER A 67 -18.42 2.13 42.42
CA SER A 67 -17.03 2.58 42.29
C SER A 67 -16.44 3.12 43.61
N ALA A 68 -15.12 3.37 43.58
CA ALA A 68 -14.40 4.43 44.31
C ALA A 68 -13.81 4.18 45.73
N THR A 69 -12.47 4.07 45.75
CA THR A 69 -11.56 5.10 46.33
C THR A 69 -11.34 5.23 47.86
N LEU A 70 -10.08 4.97 48.27
CA LEU A 70 -9.29 5.56 49.40
C LEU A 70 -9.84 5.54 50.84
N GLN A 71 -9.11 4.89 51.78
CA GLN A 71 -8.20 5.62 52.69
C GLN A 71 -7.34 4.75 53.64
N THR A 72 -6.21 5.36 54.00
CA THR A 72 -5.13 5.05 54.95
C THR A 72 -5.52 4.74 56.41
N GLN A 73 -4.76 3.82 57.04
CA GLN A 73 -4.08 3.93 58.36
C GLN A 73 -3.30 2.60 58.60
N GLY A 74 -2.15 2.51 59.28
CA GLY A 74 -1.30 3.51 59.92
C GLY A 74 -0.51 2.89 61.10
N THR A 75 0.83 2.84 61.01
CA THR A 75 1.80 2.50 62.10
C THR A 75 3.22 2.62 61.51
N THR A 76 4.03 3.67 61.73
CA THR A 76 4.89 3.97 62.91
C THR A 76 5.72 2.74 63.36
N ALA A 77 7.07 2.70 63.38
CA ALA A 77 8.06 3.77 63.61
C ALA A 77 9.53 3.32 63.32
N ALA A 78 10.44 4.30 63.16
CA ALA A 78 11.90 4.27 63.47
C ALA A 78 12.84 3.26 62.74
N SER A 79 14.17 3.49 62.58
CA SER A 79 15.03 4.69 62.50
C SER A 79 16.51 4.27 62.25
N ALA A 80 17.30 5.09 61.52
CA ALA A 80 18.78 5.01 61.38
C ALA A 80 19.34 3.74 60.66
N GLU A 81 20.59 3.66 60.17
CA GLU A 81 21.82 4.48 60.32
C GLU A 81 22.56 4.75 58.98
N GLU A 82 23.49 5.71 59.01
CA GLU A 82 24.51 5.97 57.97
C GLU A 82 25.68 4.99 58.07
N ALA A 83 26.45 4.80 56.98
CA ALA A 83 27.85 4.40 57.07
C ALA A 83 28.66 4.93 55.85
N ASP A 84 29.84 5.47 56.14
CA ASP A 84 30.75 6.22 55.25
C ASP A 84 31.98 5.37 54.83
N GLY A 85 32.78 5.89 53.89
CA GLY A 85 34.11 5.38 53.52
C GLY A 85 34.24 5.04 52.02
N GLY A 86 35.09 5.66 51.20
CA GLY A 86 36.18 6.60 51.48
C GLY A 86 37.55 5.95 51.22
N GLY A 87 38.23 6.31 50.13
CA GLY A 87 39.54 5.73 49.79
C GLY A 87 40.12 6.20 48.46
N LYS A 88 40.91 7.27 48.49
CA LYS A 88 41.78 7.70 47.36
C LYS A 88 43.03 6.82 47.26
N ASN A 89 43.71 6.84 46.12
CA ASN A 89 45.14 7.14 46.10
C ASN A 89 45.63 7.65 44.73
N ASP A 90 46.40 8.73 44.76
CA ASP A 90 47.07 9.38 43.63
C ASP A 90 48.52 8.88 43.46
N ALA A 91 49.03 8.88 42.22
CA ALA A 91 50.44 9.13 41.87
C ALA A 91 50.50 9.43 40.35
N SER A 92 50.58 10.67 39.88
CA SER A 92 51.66 11.68 39.96
C SER A 92 52.92 11.28 39.17
N ILE A 93 53.12 11.83 37.96
CA ILE A 93 53.83 13.09 37.58
C ILE A 93 55.29 12.86 37.14
N THR A 94 55.62 13.30 35.92
CA THR A 94 56.85 14.06 35.55
C THR A 94 56.79 14.40 34.04
N ASN A 95 56.24 15.56 33.65
CA ASN A 95 56.93 16.85 33.44
C ASN A 95 58.17 16.84 32.51
N ARG A 96 58.03 17.51 31.36
CA ARG A 96 59.07 18.42 30.83
C ARG A 96 58.46 19.64 30.12
N THR A 97 58.92 20.82 30.50
CA THR A 97 58.36 22.16 30.20
C THR A 97 59.16 22.92 29.11
N VAL A 98 58.66 24.12 28.73
CA VAL A 98 59.30 25.31 28.05
C VAL A 98 59.19 25.36 26.52
N GLU A 99 58.77 26.45 25.83
CA GLU A 99 58.15 27.78 26.14
C GLU A 99 57.15 28.11 24.99
N GLN A 100 55.94 28.66 25.15
CA GLN A 100 55.46 30.01 25.51
C GLN A 100 55.69 31.15 24.49
N LYS A 101 54.59 31.68 23.91
CA LYS A 101 54.39 33.10 23.61
C LYS A 101 52.89 33.46 23.67
N GLU A 102 52.57 34.58 24.32
CA GLU A 102 51.21 35.06 24.67
C GLU A 102 50.55 35.79 23.48
N THR A 103 49.25 36.11 23.40
CA THR A 103 48.31 36.79 24.34
C THR A 103 46.84 36.38 24.04
N SER A 104 45.95 36.02 24.99
CA SER A 104 45.16 36.85 25.94
C SER A 104 44.30 37.96 25.28
N ALA A 105 43.04 38.25 25.66
CA ALA A 105 42.03 37.59 26.51
C ALA A 105 40.61 38.16 26.21
N ALA A 106 39.54 37.60 26.78
CA ALA A 106 38.15 38.08 26.65
C ALA A 106 37.66 38.88 27.88
N VAL A 107 36.81 39.89 27.68
CA VAL A 107 36.03 40.60 28.72
C VAL A 107 34.66 41.04 28.16
N SER A 108 33.61 41.03 28.99
CA SER A 108 32.28 41.60 28.70
C SER A 108 31.91 42.69 29.73
N THR A 109 31.13 43.73 29.36
CA THR A 109 30.14 44.40 30.25
C THR A 109 29.30 45.52 29.57
N THR A 110 27.97 45.51 29.80
CA THR A 110 26.97 46.61 30.05
C THR A 110 27.22 48.09 29.60
N LYS A 111 26.25 49.00 29.30
CA LYS A 111 24.86 49.23 29.85
C LYS A 111 24.03 50.34 29.10
N SER A 112 22.68 50.20 29.05
CA SER A 112 21.56 51.20 29.19
C SER A 112 21.28 52.46 28.28
N ILE A 113 20.08 52.48 27.63
CA ILE A 113 18.91 53.47 27.70
C ILE A 113 19.10 54.94 27.18
N PRO A 114 18.15 55.63 26.44
CA PRO A 114 16.69 55.81 26.73
C PRO A 114 15.63 55.83 25.56
N GLN A 115 14.37 56.13 25.98
CA GLN A 115 13.03 56.30 25.35
C GLN A 115 12.93 57.29 24.13
N THR A 116 11.81 57.47 23.36
CA THR A 116 10.43 57.86 23.79
C THR A 116 9.26 57.62 22.78
N THR A 117 8.07 57.27 23.33
CA THR A 117 6.65 57.61 22.97
C THR A 117 6.08 57.54 21.55
N THR A 118 4.89 56.90 21.41
CA THR A 118 3.59 57.61 21.25
C THR A 118 2.41 56.74 21.76
N GLU A 119 1.48 57.31 22.55
CA GLU A 119 0.16 56.73 22.89
C GLU A 119 -0.95 57.37 22.00
N VAL A 120 -2.10 56.70 21.82
CA VAL A 120 -3.47 57.32 21.95
C VAL A 120 -4.54 56.24 22.25
N ALA A 121 -5.17 56.38 23.43
CA ALA A 121 -6.57 56.11 23.86
C ALA A 121 -7.36 54.78 23.59
N GLN A 122 -8.04 54.32 24.66
CA GLN A 122 -9.22 53.42 24.65
C GLN A 122 -10.55 54.20 24.36
N PRO A 123 -11.75 53.56 24.44
CA PRO A 123 -12.44 53.42 25.74
C PRO A 123 -13.09 52.05 26.03
N GLU A 124 -13.36 51.78 27.31
CA GLU A 124 -13.99 50.56 27.86
C GLU A 124 -15.52 50.69 28.09
N ASN A 125 -16.20 49.54 28.29
CA ASN A 125 -17.31 49.26 29.25
C ASN A 125 -17.99 47.92 28.87
N SER A 126 -18.61 47.11 29.74
CA SER A 126 -18.68 46.98 31.21
C SER A 126 -19.30 45.60 31.57
N ALA A 127 -19.44 45.23 32.86
CA ALA A 127 -19.53 43.83 33.32
C ALA A 127 -20.88 43.36 33.96
N SER A 128 -20.94 42.04 34.29
CA SER A 128 -21.77 41.36 35.32
C SER A 128 -23.27 41.10 35.02
N SER A 129 -24.05 40.27 35.74
CA SER A 129 -23.87 38.95 36.42
C SER A 129 -25.21 38.50 37.06
N SER A 130 -25.49 37.20 37.30
CA SER A 130 -26.24 36.67 38.48
C SER A 130 -26.67 35.17 38.37
N ASN A 131 -26.92 34.54 39.53
CA ASN A 131 -27.28 33.13 39.84
C ASN A 131 -28.38 33.14 40.95
N PRO A 132 -28.71 32.04 41.68
CA PRO A 132 -29.44 30.79 41.37
C PRO A 132 -30.73 30.66 42.25
N PRO A 133 -31.39 29.47 42.50
CA PRO A 133 -31.06 28.63 43.70
C PRO A 133 -31.50 27.11 43.76
N LYS A 134 -30.71 26.26 44.48
CA LYS A 134 -31.00 25.23 45.57
C LYS A 134 -32.29 24.31 45.55
N LYS A 135 -32.41 23.11 46.19
CA LYS A 135 -31.81 22.49 47.43
C LYS A 135 -32.20 20.98 47.66
N ASP A 136 -31.42 20.21 48.48
CA ASP A 136 -31.76 19.11 49.46
C ASP A 136 -32.60 17.82 49.08
N SER A 137 -32.54 16.62 49.74
CA SER A 137 -31.62 15.99 50.74
C SER A 137 -31.93 14.48 51.10
N SER A 138 -30.89 13.69 51.46
CA SER A 138 -30.81 12.63 52.53
C SER A 138 -31.49 11.23 52.45
N GLY A 139 -30.82 10.20 53.06
CA GLY A 139 -31.47 9.01 53.67
C GLY A 139 -30.73 7.65 53.54
N SER A 140 -30.33 6.98 54.64
CA SER A 140 -29.63 5.66 54.62
C SER A 140 -30.18 4.66 55.64
N SER A 141 -30.06 3.34 55.40
CA SER A 141 -29.84 2.34 56.48
C SER A 141 -29.23 1.01 55.99
N LYS A 142 -28.67 0.21 56.91
CA LYS A 142 -27.86 -1.01 56.66
C LYS A 142 -28.63 -2.29 57.04
N THR A 143 -28.10 -3.48 56.70
CA THR A 143 -27.84 -4.63 57.62
C THR A 143 -27.03 -5.74 56.92
N TRP A 144 -26.20 -6.47 57.68
CA TRP A 144 -25.36 -7.62 57.24
C TRP A 144 -25.85 -8.94 57.87
N ILE A 145 -25.56 -10.10 57.24
CA ILE A 145 -25.25 -11.36 57.96
C ILE A 145 -24.08 -12.08 57.25
N ALA A 146 -23.14 -12.61 58.05
CA ALA A 146 -21.96 -13.37 57.59
C ALA A 146 -22.14 -14.89 57.80
N GLY A 147 -21.34 -15.74 57.13
CA GLY A 147 -21.37 -17.19 57.35
C GLY A 147 -20.30 -17.98 56.60
N ALA A 148 -19.32 -18.54 57.32
CA ALA A 148 -18.18 -19.25 56.75
C ALA A 148 -18.52 -20.68 56.27
N VAL A 149 -18.62 -20.89 54.95
CA VAL A 149 -18.65 -22.24 54.32
C VAL A 149 -17.74 -22.34 53.08
N VAL A 150 -17.36 -21.21 52.47
CA VAL A 150 -16.68 -21.15 51.16
C VAL A 150 -15.31 -21.84 51.06
N PRO A 151 -14.39 -21.77 52.05
CA PRO A 151 -13.01 -22.27 51.87
C PRO A 151 -12.91 -23.78 51.59
N SER A 152 -13.78 -24.58 52.24
CA SER A 152 -13.74 -26.04 52.17
C SER A 152 -14.20 -26.58 50.81
N VAL A 153 -15.13 -25.88 50.15
CA VAL A 153 -15.67 -26.27 48.84
C VAL A 153 -14.65 -26.01 47.73
N LEU A 154 -13.92 -24.89 47.82
CA LEU A 154 -12.87 -24.52 46.87
C LEU A 154 -11.69 -25.51 46.87
N LEU A 155 -11.26 -25.95 48.05
CA LEU A 155 -10.20 -26.97 48.19
C LEU A 155 -10.60 -28.32 47.55
N LEU A 156 -11.86 -28.73 47.69
CA LEU A 156 -12.36 -29.96 47.07
C LEU A 156 -12.39 -29.86 45.53
N ALA A 157 -12.83 -28.72 44.99
CA ALA A 157 -12.90 -28.48 43.54
C ALA A 157 -11.52 -28.52 42.88
N VAL A 158 -10.51 -27.91 43.50
CA VAL A 158 -9.12 -27.91 42.99
C VAL A 158 -8.52 -29.33 42.99
N ALA A 159 -8.76 -30.13 44.04
CA ALA A 159 -8.28 -31.50 44.10
C ALA A 159 -8.90 -32.40 43.00
N VAL A 160 -10.20 -32.24 42.73
CA VAL A 160 -10.91 -32.97 41.67
C VAL A 160 -10.40 -32.56 40.28
N ALA A 161 -10.19 -31.26 40.02
CA ALA A 161 -9.63 -30.77 38.77
C ALA A 161 -8.22 -31.34 38.50
N PHE A 162 -7.37 -31.39 39.52
CA PHE A 162 -6.02 -31.95 39.41
C PHE A 162 -6.04 -33.46 39.12
N ALA A 163 -6.93 -34.22 39.76
CA ALA A 163 -7.09 -35.66 39.52
C ALA A 163 -7.55 -35.95 38.08
N ILE A 164 -8.48 -35.15 37.53
CA ILE A 164 -8.95 -35.28 36.14
C ILE A 164 -7.82 -34.97 35.14
N TRP A 165 -7.05 -33.91 35.38
CA TRP A 165 -5.89 -33.55 34.56
C TRP A 165 -4.81 -34.64 34.56
N TRP A 166 -4.46 -35.17 35.74
CA TRP A 166 -3.50 -36.26 35.88
C TRP A 166 -3.93 -37.53 35.13
N ARG A 167 -5.22 -37.89 35.23
CA ARG A 167 -5.78 -39.06 34.55
C ARG A 167 -5.74 -38.90 33.01
N ARG A 168 -6.02 -37.70 32.49
CA ARG A 168 -5.89 -37.37 31.05
C ARG A 168 -4.44 -37.37 30.54
N ARG A 169 -3.45 -37.11 31.41
CA ARG A 169 -2.03 -37.11 31.03
C ARG A 169 -1.44 -38.52 30.90
N ARG A 170 -1.95 -39.52 31.63
CA ARG A 170 -1.50 -40.93 31.55
C ARG A 170 -2.02 -41.71 30.34
N THR A 171 -3.08 -41.27 29.66
CA THR A 171 -3.72 -42.02 28.57
C THR A 171 -3.19 -41.70 27.15
N ARG A 172 -2.09 -40.95 27.03
CA ARG A 172 -1.38 -40.74 25.75
C ARG A 172 -0.25 -41.75 25.57
N THR A 173 -0.53 -42.86 24.89
CA THR A 173 0.48 -43.79 24.39
C THR A 173 1.10 -43.32 23.08
N ALA A 174 2.40 -43.58 22.89
CA ALA A 174 3.16 -43.17 21.72
C ALA A 174 2.87 -44.02 20.47
N LYS A 175 3.07 -43.44 19.28
CA LYS A 175 2.98 -44.14 17.98
C LYS A 175 4.40 -44.42 17.47
N ALA A 176 4.67 -45.67 17.09
CA ALA A 176 5.98 -46.14 16.63
C ALA A 176 6.25 -45.78 15.14
N PRO A 177 7.52 -45.71 14.70
CA PRO A 177 7.89 -45.38 13.33
C PRO A 177 7.73 -46.58 12.38
N LYS A 178 7.53 -46.31 11.07
CA LYS A 178 7.62 -47.33 10.01
C LYS A 178 8.94 -47.19 9.24
N GLY A 179 9.60 -48.33 9.03
CA GLY A 179 10.86 -48.46 8.29
C GLY A 179 10.68 -48.77 6.81
N SER A 180 11.82 -48.95 6.15
CA SER A 180 12.05 -49.09 4.71
C SER A 180 11.56 -50.40 4.08
N SER A 181 11.29 -50.36 2.77
CA SER A 181 11.44 -51.50 1.86
C SER A 181 12.17 -51.05 0.60
N THR A 182 13.37 -51.58 0.39
CA THR A 182 14.04 -51.61 -0.92
C THR A 182 13.74 -52.93 -1.58
N ASP A 183 13.50 -52.92 -2.89
CA ASP A 183 13.81 -54.03 -3.79
C ASP A 183 13.88 -53.46 -5.21
N GLY A 184 14.82 -53.97 -6.01
CA GLY A 184 15.07 -53.48 -7.36
C GLY A 184 15.26 -54.61 -8.35
N VAL A 185 14.80 -54.41 -9.59
CA VAL A 185 15.13 -55.24 -10.74
C VAL A 185 15.43 -54.32 -11.92
N ALA A 186 16.58 -54.53 -12.57
CA ALA A 186 16.96 -53.83 -13.79
C ALA A 186 16.54 -54.62 -15.03
N VAL A 187 16.46 -53.95 -16.19
CA VAL A 187 16.97 -54.38 -17.53
C VAL A 187 16.46 -53.44 -18.63
N THR A 188 17.41 -52.85 -19.38
CA THR A 188 17.46 -52.40 -20.81
C THR A 188 16.15 -52.13 -21.61
N SER A 189 16.07 -51.26 -22.64
CA SER A 189 17.08 -50.93 -23.67
C SER A 189 16.63 -49.80 -24.65
N ARG A 190 17.60 -49.12 -25.31
CA ARG A 190 17.56 -48.51 -26.68
C ARG A 190 16.60 -47.29 -26.94
N PHE A 191 17.14 -46.14 -27.37
CA PHE A 191 17.20 -45.58 -28.76
C PHE A 191 15.79 -45.26 -29.35
N ASP A 192 15.52 -44.10 -29.97
CA ASP A 192 16.33 -43.35 -30.95
C ASP A 192 16.26 -41.80 -30.90
N LYS A 193 17.22 -41.15 -31.58
CA LYS A 193 17.18 -39.74 -32.02
C LYS A 193 16.22 -39.56 -33.22
N PRO A 194 15.84 -38.30 -33.52
CA PRO A 194 16.00 -37.82 -34.90
C PRO A 194 16.76 -36.49 -35.01
N GLU A 195 17.87 -36.52 -35.74
CA GLU A 195 18.25 -35.46 -36.69
C GLU A 195 17.33 -35.63 -37.93
N LEU A 196 17.05 -34.67 -38.83
CA LEU A 196 17.60 -33.36 -39.22
C LEU A 196 16.45 -32.63 -39.97
N ASP A 197 16.44 -31.30 -40.05
CA ASP A 197 16.92 -30.59 -41.26
C ASP A 197 16.85 -29.06 -41.11
N SER A 198 17.66 -28.39 -41.89
CA SER A 198 17.73 -26.93 -42.06
C SER A 198 16.94 -26.49 -43.29
N GLN A 199 16.43 -25.25 -43.32
CA GLN A 199 16.55 -24.26 -44.42
C GLN A 199 15.61 -23.06 -44.21
N GLY A 200 16.12 -21.84 -44.41
CA GLY A 200 15.34 -20.71 -44.93
C GLY A 200 14.54 -19.83 -43.95
N ILE A 201 15.20 -18.90 -43.25
CA ILE A 201 14.58 -17.62 -42.82
C ILE A 201 15.53 -16.46 -43.22
N PRO A 202 15.05 -15.32 -43.77
CA PRO A 202 15.91 -14.28 -44.33
C PRO A 202 16.63 -13.43 -43.28
N ARG A 203 17.84 -12.97 -43.60
CA ARG A 203 18.54 -11.94 -42.81
C ARG A 203 17.97 -10.54 -43.10
N PRO A 204 17.58 -9.75 -42.09
CA PRO A 204 17.46 -8.30 -42.25
C PRO A 204 18.84 -7.70 -42.55
N ARG A 205 18.89 -6.69 -43.42
CA ARG A 205 20.12 -5.94 -43.70
C ARG A 205 20.38 -4.89 -42.62
N SER A 206 21.67 -4.65 -42.38
CA SER A 206 22.19 -3.58 -41.54
C SER A 206 21.62 -2.21 -41.87
N LYS A 207 21.21 -1.48 -40.83
CA LYS A 207 21.39 -0.03 -40.73
C LYS A 207 21.91 0.31 -39.34
N GLU A 208 23.15 0.77 -39.29
CA GLU A 208 23.65 1.57 -38.19
C GLU A 208 23.01 2.96 -38.32
N GLU A 209 22.39 3.50 -37.26
CA GLU A 209 22.36 4.94 -37.01
C GLU A 209 21.88 5.26 -35.58
N ALA A 210 22.28 6.43 -35.10
CA ALA A 210 22.33 6.88 -33.72
C ALA A 210 21.12 6.59 -32.80
N ILE A 211 21.43 6.30 -31.54
CA ILE A 211 20.48 6.38 -30.41
C ILE A 211 20.10 7.86 -30.22
N ALA A 212 18.97 8.27 -30.80
CA ALA A 212 18.34 9.55 -30.53
C ALA A 212 17.34 9.38 -29.38
N SER A 213 17.53 10.17 -28.32
CA SER A 213 16.57 10.30 -27.20
C SER A 213 15.16 10.54 -27.74
N THR A 214 14.30 9.51 -27.67
CA THR A 214 12.92 9.57 -28.15
C THR A 214 12.00 9.71 -26.95
N SER A 215 11.57 10.94 -26.66
CA SER A 215 10.49 11.20 -25.71
C SER A 215 9.16 10.77 -26.32
N ILE A 216 8.66 9.59 -25.95
CA ILE A 216 7.31 9.14 -26.31
C ILE A 216 6.36 9.59 -25.21
N ALA A 217 5.43 10.48 -25.54
CA ALA A 217 4.27 10.75 -24.70
C ALA A 217 3.42 9.48 -24.63
N VAL A 218 3.15 8.99 -23.42
CA VAL A 218 2.45 7.72 -23.20
C VAL A 218 0.94 7.98 -23.31
N HIS A 219 0.39 7.76 -24.50
CA HIS A 219 -1.04 7.87 -24.79
C HIS A 219 -1.74 6.50 -24.63
N ASP A 220 -1.67 5.92 -23.44
CA ASP A 220 -2.39 4.69 -23.05
C ASP A 220 -3.91 4.97 -23.07
N THR A 221 -4.64 4.60 -24.14
CA THR A 221 -6.00 5.08 -24.39
C THR A 221 -6.98 3.97 -24.74
N ALA A 222 -7.38 3.18 -23.74
CA ALA A 222 -8.54 2.32 -23.86
C ALA A 222 -9.83 3.16 -23.94
N VAL A 223 -10.26 3.48 -25.16
CA VAL A 223 -11.62 3.94 -25.45
C VAL A 223 -12.54 2.73 -25.49
N VAL A 224 -13.56 2.69 -24.62
CA VAL A 224 -14.69 1.76 -24.76
C VAL A 224 -15.94 2.53 -25.21
N PRO A 225 -16.31 2.49 -26.49
CA PRO A 225 -17.50 3.13 -27.02
C PRO A 225 -18.66 2.13 -27.09
N VAL A 226 -19.79 2.44 -26.45
CA VAL A 226 -21.04 1.68 -26.60
C VAL A 226 -21.84 2.21 -27.81
N PRO A 227 -22.15 1.41 -28.85
CA PRO A 227 -22.93 1.88 -30.00
C PRO A 227 -24.37 2.30 -29.68
N ALA A 228 -24.90 3.20 -30.50
CA ALA A 228 -26.18 3.86 -30.31
C ALA A 228 -27.32 3.20 -31.10
N GLU A 229 -27.65 1.93 -30.81
CA GLU A 229 -28.89 1.30 -31.30
C GLU A 229 -29.64 0.59 -30.16
N MET A 230 -30.67 1.25 -29.62
CA MET A 230 -31.75 0.55 -28.92
C MET A 230 -32.81 0.14 -29.94
N PRO A 231 -33.28 -1.12 -29.97
CA PRO A 231 -34.47 -1.47 -30.76
C PRO A 231 -35.70 -0.70 -30.23
N GLU A 232 -36.57 -0.27 -31.14
CA GLU A 232 -37.79 0.50 -30.83
C GLU A 232 -38.83 -0.32 -30.03
N SER A 233 -38.63 -0.48 -28.72
CA SER A 233 -39.71 -0.85 -27.80
C SER A 233 -39.45 -0.48 -26.34
N GLY A 234 -39.92 0.70 -25.94
CA GLY A 234 -40.52 0.91 -24.61
C GLY A 234 -39.61 1.27 -23.43
N LEU A 235 -39.31 2.56 -23.27
CA LEU A 235 -39.89 3.44 -22.23
C LEU A 235 -39.20 4.83 -22.27
N ASN A 236 -39.99 5.91 -22.21
CA ASN A 236 -39.47 7.28 -22.40
C ASN A 236 -38.72 7.81 -21.18
N ARG A 237 -37.58 8.48 -21.41
CA ARG A 237 -36.76 9.18 -20.40
C ARG A 237 -37.38 10.51 -19.94
N ALA A 238 -38.67 10.52 -19.61
CA ALA A 238 -39.47 11.72 -19.39
C ALA A 238 -40.51 11.58 -18.25
N GLU A 239 -40.11 11.03 -17.10
CA GLU A 239 -40.98 10.98 -15.90
C GLU A 239 -40.22 11.13 -14.56
N LEU A 240 -39.05 11.79 -14.59
CA LEU A 240 -38.25 12.15 -13.40
C LEU A 240 -38.00 13.66 -13.31
N GLN A 241 -39.09 14.43 -13.23
CA GLN A 241 -39.09 15.80 -12.68
C GLN A 241 -40.19 15.92 -11.62
N GLY A 242 -39.89 15.43 -10.41
CA GLY A 242 -40.66 15.70 -9.20
C GLY A 242 -40.12 16.94 -8.49
N GLU A 243 -40.99 17.90 -8.16
CA GLU A 243 -40.62 19.17 -7.54
C GLU A 243 -39.81 19.01 -6.23
N VAL A 244 -38.64 19.64 -6.15
CA VAL A 244 -37.99 19.89 -4.85
C VAL A 244 -38.61 21.13 -4.21
N LYS A 245 -39.62 20.92 -3.35
CA LYS A 245 -40.03 21.92 -2.35
C LYS A 245 -39.23 21.70 -1.06
N GLY A 246 -38.70 22.80 -0.50
CA GLY A 246 -37.59 22.76 0.45
C GLY A 246 -37.92 22.19 1.84
N GLY A 247 -36.88 21.67 2.48
CA GLY A 247 -36.86 21.29 3.89
C GLY A 247 -35.44 21.32 4.42
N THR A 248 -35.16 22.18 5.39
CA THR A 248 -33.85 22.32 6.04
C THR A 248 -33.63 21.20 7.06
N GLY A 249 -32.56 20.41 6.94
CA GLY A 249 -32.19 19.39 7.93
C GLY A 249 -30.80 18.79 7.68
N GLN A 250 -30.03 18.57 8.76
CA GLN A 250 -28.65 18.07 8.69
C GLN A 250 -28.56 16.53 8.76
N ASN A 251 -27.60 15.98 8.01
CA ASN A 251 -26.74 14.82 8.30
C ASN A 251 -27.28 13.40 8.64
N HIS A 252 -26.44 12.44 8.21
CA HIS A 252 -26.26 11.05 8.65
C HIS A 252 -27.25 9.96 8.18
N GLY A 253 -26.81 9.24 7.13
CA GLY A 253 -26.36 7.86 7.31
C GLY A 253 -27.42 6.78 7.58
N SER A 254 -27.93 6.17 6.50
CA SER A 254 -28.30 4.74 6.52
C SER A 254 -28.11 4.15 5.11
N GLY A 255 -27.33 3.05 5.03
CA GLY A 255 -27.07 2.37 3.76
C GLY A 255 -28.27 1.50 3.37
N VAL A 256 -28.85 1.77 2.20
CA VAL A 256 -29.89 0.91 1.61
C VAL A 256 -29.21 -0.22 0.85
N TYR A 257 -29.35 -1.45 1.35
CA TYR A 257 -28.95 -2.64 0.61
C TYR A 257 -29.95 -2.91 -0.51
N TYR A 258 -29.51 -2.81 -1.77
CA TYR A 258 -30.26 -3.32 -2.91
C TYR A 258 -29.71 -4.69 -3.31
N GLU A 259 -30.55 -5.73 -3.19
CA GLU A 259 -30.29 -7.00 -3.88
C GLU A 259 -30.45 -6.78 -5.39
N LEU A 260 -29.35 -6.89 -6.14
CA LEU A 260 -29.40 -6.88 -7.60
C LEU A 260 -30.11 -8.15 -8.08
N PRO A 261 -31.14 -8.04 -8.96
CA PRO A 261 -31.85 -9.21 -9.46
C PRO A 261 -30.93 -10.03 -10.38
N ALA A 262 -30.58 -11.24 -9.94
CA ALA A 262 -29.84 -12.20 -10.74
C ALA A 262 -30.72 -12.80 -11.85
N ASN A 263 -31.05 -12.01 -12.89
CA ASN A 263 -31.90 -12.42 -14.00
C ASN A 263 -31.36 -11.97 -15.36
N GLY A 264 -30.61 -12.86 -16.01
CA GLY A 264 -31.06 -13.51 -17.26
C GLY A 264 -31.29 -12.70 -18.54
N ALA A 265 -31.09 -11.38 -18.55
CA ALA A 265 -31.18 -10.55 -19.76
C ALA A 265 -29.79 -10.06 -20.16
N THR A 266 -29.15 -10.77 -21.10
CA THR A 266 -27.96 -10.26 -21.79
C THR A 266 -28.39 -9.17 -22.77
N ASN A 267 -28.57 -7.94 -22.27
CA ASN A 267 -28.49 -6.76 -23.13
C ASN A 267 -27.08 -6.76 -23.72
N SER A 268 -26.94 -7.13 -24.99
CA SER A 268 -25.65 -7.22 -25.66
C SER A 268 -25.13 -5.81 -25.95
N VAL A 269 -24.44 -5.25 -24.97
CA VAL A 269 -23.71 -3.99 -25.11
C VAL A 269 -22.56 -4.24 -26.08
N ASP A 270 -22.62 -3.62 -27.25
CA ASP A 270 -21.53 -3.67 -28.20
C ASP A 270 -20.39 -2.73 -27.76
N TRP A 271 -19.16 -3.02 -28.18
CA TRP A 271 -17.95 -2.38 -27.68
C TRP A 271 -16.77 -2.55 -28.64
N LEU A 272 -15.81 -1.64 -28.51
CA LEU A 272 -14.49 -1.61 -29.13
C LEU A 272 -13.46 -1.26 -28.04
N ILE A 273 -12.20 -1.66 -28.17
CA ILE A 273 -11.08 -1.08 -27.46
C ILE A 273 -10.03 -0.62 -28.46
N VAL A 274 -9.51 0.59 -28.28
CA VAL A 274 -8.38 1.11 -29.06
C VAL A 274 -7.15 1.26 -28.15
N ASP A 275 -5.96 1.36 -28.74
CA ASP A 275 -4.78 1.95 -28.09
C ASP A 275 -3.84 2.52 -29.17
N SER A 276 -2.98 3.47 -28.80
CA SER A 276 -1.96 4.03 -29.71
C SER A 276 -0.73 3.12 -29.86
N ASN A 277 -0.47 2.26 -28.88
CA ASN A 277 0.63 1.30 -28.86
C ASN A 277 0.19 -0.03 -29.49
N GLU A 278 1.08 -0.68 -30.23
CA GLU A 278 0.83 -2.01 -30.83
C GLU A 278 0.75 -3.11 -29.77
N THR A 279 1.47 -2.95 -28.65
CA THR A 279 1.49 -3.93 -27.55
C THR A 279 0.62 -3.45 -26.38
N PRO A 280 -0.38 -4.24 -25.96
CA PRO A 280 -1.24 -3.89 -24.82
C PRO A 280 -0.52 -4.08 -23.49
N GLY A 281 -0.82 -3.19 -22.53
CA GLY A 281 -0.27 -3.23 -21.16
C GLY A 281 0.16 -1.86 -20.63
N GLY A 282 0.40 -0.88 -21.51
CA GLY A 282 0.70 0.49 -21.12
C GLY A 282 1.89 0.59 -20.15
N LEU A 283 1.75 1.36 -19.06
CA LEU A 283 2.73 1.41 -17.96
C LEU A 283 2.95 0.08 -17.18
N ALA A 284 2.27 -1.02 -17.51
CA ALA A 284 2.55 -2.36 -17.00
C ALA A 284 3.25 -3.28 -18.03
N SER A 285 3.76 -2.71 -19.13
CA SER A 285 4.50 -3.42 -20.18
C SER A 285 5.93 -3.81 -19.75
N THR A 286 6.60 -4.57 -20.63
CA THR A 286 8.00 -5.00 -20.48
C THR A 286 8.77 -4.75 -21.78
N ASP A 287 9.83 -3.96 -21.70
CA ASP A 287 10.76 -3.75 -22.81
C ASP A 287 11.85 -4.84 -22.80
N THR A 288 12.46 -5.11 -23.97
CA THR A 288 13.58 -6.06 -24.10
C THR A 288 14.76 -5.41 -24.80
N THR A 289 15.98 -5.53 -24.25
CA THR A 289 17.20 -5.00 -24.87
C THR A 289 17.66 -5.85 -26.05
N PRO A 290 18.49 -5.32 -26.98
CA PRO A 290 19.07 -6.11 -28.07
C PRO A 290 19.89 -7.32 -27.59
N GLU A 291 20.40 -7.28 -26.35
CA GLU A 291 21.12 -8.38 -25.72
C GLU A 291 20.22 -9.44 -25.07
N GLY A 292 18.89 -9.25 -25.06
CA GLY A 292 17.92 -10.20 -24.52
C GLY A 292 17.62 -10.08 -23.02
N PHE A 293 17.85 -8.90 -22.43
CA PHE A 293 17.42 -8.61 -21.05
C PHE A 293 16.05 -7.94 -21.05
N LEU A 294 15.16 -8.40 -20.17
CA LEU A 294 13.82 -7.82 -19.99
C LEU A 294 13.88 -6.75 -18.88
N PHE A 295 13.12 -5.67 -19.05
CA PHE A 295 12.89 -4.65 -18.03
C PHE A 295 11.43 -4.20 -18.06
N ASP A 296 10.71 -4.39 -16.96
CA ASP A 296 9.37 -3.82 -16.78
C ASP A 296 9.45 -2.28 -16.71
N VAL A 297 8.30 -1.61 -16.90
CA VAL A 297 8.15 -0.16 -16.70
C VAL A 297 8.15 0.20 -15.19
N GLY A 298 9.24 -0.16 -14.50
CA GLY A 298 9.40 -0.05 -13.05
C GLY A 298 9.14 -1.37 -12.30
N GLY A 299 9.47 -1.39 -11.01
CA GLY A 299 9.38 -2.58 -10.15
C GLY A 299 7.96 -3.04 -9.85
N HIS A 300 7.43 -3.89 -10.73
CA HIS A 300 6.10 -4.50 -10.63
C HIS A 300 6.14 -5.89 -9.97
N VAL A 301 5.16 -6.15 -9.11
CA VAL A 301 4.89 -7.45 -8.48
C VAL A 301 3.39 -7.63 -8.28
N ILE A 302 2.87 -8.85 -8.48
CA ILE A 302 1.43 -9.08 -8.35
C ILE A 302 1.06 -9.49 -6.93
N PHE A 303 0.25 -8.64 -6.32
CA PHE A 303 -0.63 -8.92 -5.20
C PHE A 303 -1.99 -8.33 -5.55
N SER A 304 -3.09 -8.93 -5.08
CA SER A 304 -4.43 -8.50 -5.47
C SER A 304 -5.39 -8.41 -4.28
N HIS A 305 -6.21 -7.36 -4.30
CA HIS A 305 -7.33 -7.17 -3.38
C HIS A 305 -8.63 -7.80 -3.92
N TYR A 306 -8.64 -8.36 -5.15
CA TYR A 306 -9.86 -8.73 -5.88
C TYR A 306 -9.81 -10.13 -6.49
N LYS A 307 -10.80 -10.97 -6.19
CA LYS A 307 -10.91 -12.29 -6.82
C LYS A 307 -11.22 -12.24 -8.31
N TYR A 308 -11.89 -11.19 -8.79
CA TYR A 308 -12.12 -11.00 -10.22
C TYR A 308 -10.81 -10.83 -11.01
N PHE A 309 -9.91 -9.96 -10.53
CA PHE A 309 -8.57 -9.79 -11.11
C PHE A 309 -7.77 -11.10 -11.07
N ASP A 310 -7.77 -11.80 -9.92
CA ASP A 310 -7.12 -13.11 -9.79
C ASP A 310 -7.63 -14.12 -10.83
N ASP A 311 -8.96 -14.19 -11.03
CA ASP A 311 -9.59 -15.10 -12.00
C ASP A 311 -9.15 -14.79 -13.44
N VAL A 312 -9.11 -13.51 -13.83
CA VAL A 312 -8.75 -13.08 -15.20
C VAL A 312 -7.29 -13.40 -15.52
N ILE A 313 -6.34 -13.05 -14.65
CA ILE A 313 -4.93 -13.35 -14.94
C ILE A 313 -4.61 -14.85 -14.81
N ASN A 314 -5.45 -15.63 -14.11
CA ASN A 314 -5.41 -17.10 -14.13
C ASN A 314 -6.01 -17.71 -15.41
N GLU A 315 -6.93 -17.02 -16.10
CA GLU A 315 -7.42 -17.46 -17.42
C GLU A 315 -6.35 -17.22 -18.49
N ALA A 316 -5.73 -16.04 -18.47
CA ALA A 316 -4.66 -15.66 -19.39
C ALA A 316 -3.38 -16.51 -19.25
N LEU A 317 -2.98 -16.81 -18.01
CA LEU A 317 -1.80 -17.63 -17.69
C LEU A 317 -2.21 -18.83 -16.80
N PRO A 318 -2.78 -19.89 -17.39
CA PRO A 318 -3.49 -20.94 -16.66
C PRO A 318 -2.60 -22.07 -16.12
N LYS A 319 -1.33 -22.17 -16.52
CA LYS A 319 -0.45 -23.26 -16.07
C LYS A 319 0.31 -22.85 -14.82
N SER A 320 0.63 -23.83 -13.97
CA SER A 320 1.47 -23.61 -12.79
C SER A 320 2.90 -23.17 -13.13
N ASP A 321 3.41 -23.50 -14.31
CA ASP A 321 4.74 -23.09 -14.80
C ASP A 321 4.72 -21.76 -15.60
N ASP A 322 3.55 -21.14 -15.79
CA ASP A 322 3.44 -19.76 -16.27
C ASP A 322 3.76 -18.73 -15.14
N TRP A 323 3.98 -19.19 -13.89
CA TRP A 323 4.16 -18.34 -12.70
C TRP A 323 5.34 -18.78 -11.81
N TYR A 324 6.01 -17.81 -11.18
CA TYR A 324 6.87 -18.01 -10.02
C TYR A 324 6.28 -17.32 -8.79
N GLU A 325 6.18 -18.06 -7.68
CA GLU A 325 5.82 -17.50 -6.36
C GLU A 325 7.07 -17.09 -5.59
N HIS A 326 7.02 -15.89 -4.99
CA HIS A 326 8.14 -15.28 -4.27
C HIS A 326 7.74 -14.85 -2.87
N GLN A 327 8.64 -15.06 -1.91
CA GLN A 327 8.59 -14.39 -0.61
C GLN A 327 9.14 -12.97 -0.76
N ARG A 328 8.46 -11.98 -0.18
CA ARG A 328 8.81 -10.57 -0.39
C ARG A 328 9.93 -10.08 0.51
N ILE A 329 11.15 -10.28 0.02
CA ILE A 329 12.39 -9.94 0.72
C ILE A 329 12.88 -8.57 0.26
N SER A 330 12.66 -7.54 1.08
CA SER A 330 12.99 -6.15 0.76
C SER A 330 13.73 -5.45 1.91
N TYR A 331 14.66 -4.57 1.57
CA TYR A 331 15.55 -3.87 2.49
C TYR A 331 15.69 -2.39 2.12
N VAL A 332 16.08 -1.58 3.09
CA VAL A 332 16.54 -0.20 2.92
C VAL A 332 18.05 -0.18 3.06
N ARG A 333 18.75 0.54 2.18
CA ARG A 333 20.18 0.85 2.31
C ARG A 333 20.33 2.08 3.20
N TYR A 334 21.05 1.96 4.32
CA TYR A 334 21.29 3.08 5.23
C TYR A 334 22.59 2.86 6.01
N GLN A 335 23.52 3.82 5.99
CA GLN A 335 24.81 3.78 6.67
C GLN A 335 25.60 2.48 6.42
N GLY A 336 25.59 1.99 5.17
CA GLY A 336 26.26 0.73 4.80
C GLY A 336 25.55 -0.55 5.28
N LEU A 337 24.40 -0.45 5.96
CA LEU A 337 23.58 -1.57 6.41
C LEU A 337 22.45 -1.89 5.42
N TRP A 338 21.94 -3.12 5.50
CA TRP A 338 20.69 -3.53 4.86
C TRP A 338 19.61 -3.71 5.93
N VAL A 339 18.80 -2.68 6.14
CA VAL A 339 17.73 -2.66 7.14
C VAL A 339 16.48 -3.31 6.56
N PRO A 340 15.93 -4.41 7.13
CA PRO A 340 14.73 -5.04 6.57
C PRO A 340 13.53 -4.07 6.53
N TYR A 341 12.73 -4.14 5.45
CA TYR A 341 11.50 -3.36 5.35
C TYR A 341 10.37 -3.97 6.21
N PRO A 342 9.60 -3.17 6.98
CA PRO A 342 9.62 -1.70 7.08
C PRO A 342 10.73 -1.19 8.00
N PHE A 343 11.39 -0.09 7.60
CA PHE A 343 12.54 0.50 8.30
C PHE A 343 12.24 0.82 9.78
N GLN A 344 11.12 1.49 10.02
CA GLN A 344 10.62 1.88 11.35
C GLN A 344 10.40 0.69 12.30
N ASN A 345 10.17 -0.51 11.77
CA ASN A 345 9.99 -1.74 12.56
C ASN A 345 11.31 -2.51 12.81
N ASN A 346 12.40 -2.06 12.19
CA ASN A 346 13.66 -2.80 12.06
C ASN A 346 14.90 -2.02 12.53
N ILE A 347 14.74 -0.92 13.25
CA ILE A 347 15.84 -0.12 13.80
C ILE A 347 16.82 -0.92 14.68
N ALA A 348 16.43 -2.12 15.15
CA ALA A 348 17.26 -3.03 15.94
C ALA A 348 18.64 -3.36 15.32
N VAL A 349 18.80 -3.20 14.00
CA VAL A 349 20.09 -3.40 13.28
C VAL A 349 20.99 -2.16 13.24
N LEU A 350 20.48 -0.97 13.58
CA LEU A 350 21.23 0.29 13.56
C LEU A 350 22.21 0.39 14.75
N PRO A 351 23.17 1.33 14.74
CA PRO A 351 23.99 1.64 15.92
C PRO A 351 23.13 1.97 17.16
N LYS A 352 23.61 1.66 18.37
CA LYS A 352 22.78 1.78 19.59
C LYS A 352 22.38 3.20 19.95
N GLU A 353 23.20 4.19 19.62
CA GLU A 353 22.87 5.62 19.77
C GLU A 353 21.74 6.03 18.82
N GLU A 354 21.79 5.55 17.57
CA GLU A 354 20.77 5.78 16.56
C GLU A 354 19.43 5.11 16.94
N GLN A 355 19.48 3.89 17.51
CA GLN A 355 18.32 3.23 18.11
C GLN A 355 17.69 4.08 19.22
N ALA A 356 18.51 4.64 20.12
CA ALA A 356 18.03 5.44 21.25
C ALA A 356 17.32 6.72 20.77
N ARG A 357 17.88 7.42 19.77
CA ARG A 357 17.25 8.60 19.14
C ARG A 357 15.93 8.24 18.46
N CYS A 358 15.91 7.21 17.62
CA CYS A 358 14.68 6.75 16.96
C CYS A 358 13.58 6.37 17.96
N LEU A 359 13.93 5.70 19.07
CA LEU A 359 12.97 5.33 20.11
C LEU A 359 12.46 6.52 20.92
N GLY A 360 13.33 7.50 21.23
CA GLY A 360 12.94 8.72 21.95
C GLY A 360 11.83 9.48 21.23
N ASP A 361 12.08 9.83 19.97
CA ASP A 361 11.15 10.61 19.15
C ASP A 361 9.87 9.83 18.83
N LEU A 362 9.96 8.51 18.65
CA LEU A 362 8.79 7.63 18.45
C LEU A 362 7.91 7.54 19.71
N ILE A 363 8.53 7.51 20.89
CA ILE A 363 7.82 7.54 22.18
C ILE A 363 7.15 8.91 22.36
N GLU A 364 7.84 10.00 22.05
CA GLU A 364 7.26 11.35 22.09
C GLU A 364 6.06 11.48 21.15
N ALA A 365 6.21 11.09 19.87
CA ALA A 365 5.12 11.11 18.90
C ALA A 365 3.89 10.32 19.38
N ALA A 366 4.11 9.14 19.99
CA ALA A 366 3.04 8.31 20.55
C ALA A 366 2.40 8.88 21.83
N ILE A 367 3.13 9.62 22.66
CA ILE A 367 2.57 10.36 23.80
C ILE A 367 1.70 11.51 23.28
N GLN A 368 2.23 12.33 22.36
CA GLN A 368 1.51 13.44 21.76
C GLN A 368 0.24 12.96 21.03
N ALA A 369 0.29 11.84 20.31
CA ALA A 369 -0.85 11.27 19.59
C ALA A 369 -2.04 10.93 20.52
N ARG A 370 -1.80 10.58 21.78
CA ARG A 370 -2.85 10.33 22.78
C ARG A 370 -3.49 11.61 23.34
N ALA A 371 -2.82 12.75 23.20
CA ALA A 371 -3.29 14.05 23.69
C ALA A 371 -4.01 14.87 22.61
N ARG A 372 -3.94 14.46 21.33
CA ARG A 372 -4.59 15.15 20.21
C ARG A 372 -6.08 14.84 20.12
N SER A 373 -6.87 15.85 19.73
CA SER A 373 -8.27 15.64 19.33
C SER A 373 -8.36 14.82 18.04
N PRO A 374 -9.38 13.96 17.85
CA PRO A 374 -9.66 13.33 16.55
C PRO A 374 -9.87 14.32 15.39
N SER A 375 -10.19 15.59 15.70
CA SER A 375 -10.30 16.66 14.70
C SER A 375 -8.97 17.28 14.28
N ASP A 376 -7.89 17.05 15.03
CA ASP A 376 -6.54 17.54 14.73
C ASP A 376 -5.85 16.61 13.72
N LYS A 377 -6.12 16.84 12.43
CA LYS A 377 -5.50 16.13 11.31
C LYS A 377 -4.19 16.83 10.88
N PRO A 378 -3.15 16.08 10.48
CA PRO A 378 -1.93 16.67 9.92
C PRO A 378 -2.23 17.42 8.62
N ALA A 379 -1.63 18.59 8.45
CA ALA A 379 -1.83 19.47 7.30
C ALA A 379 -1.16 18.96 6.01
N ASN A 380 -0.12 18.12 6.13
CA ASN A 380 0.63 17.56 5.01
C ASN A 380 1.28 16.21 5.39
N PHE A 381 1.93 15.56 4.43
CA PHE A 381 2.57 14.27 4.62
C PHE A 381 3.83 14.31 5.51
N ASP A 382 4.60 15.41 5.52
CA ASP A 382 5.73 15.53 6.46
C ASP A 382 5.24 15.54 7.91
N GLU A 383 4.22 16.35 8.21
CA GLU A 383 3.60 16.37 9.52
C GLU A 383 2.97 15.02 9.89
N TRP A 384 2.32 14.35 8.93
CA TRP A 384 1.82 12.98 9.14
C TRP A 384 2.97 12.04 9.52
N ASN A 385 4.11 12.10 8.84
CA ASN A 385 5.28 11.27 9.16
C ASN A 385 5.79 11.57 10.57
N ILE A 386 6.00 12.84 10.94
CA ILE A 386 6.45 13.23 12.30
C ILE A 386 5.47 12.72 13.36
N ARG A 387 4.17 12.91 13.16
CA ARG A 387 3.12 12.46 14.10
C ARG A 387 3.02 10.93 14.23
N ASN A 388 3.46 10.17 13.23
CA ASN A 388 3.39 8.69 13.23
C ASN A 388 4.71 8.01 13.64
N VAL A 389 5.86 8.47 13.15
CA VAL A 389 7.17 7.82 13.37
C VAL A 389 8.14 8.62 14.26
N GLY A 390 7.85 9.88 14.58
CA GLY A 390 8.77 10.78 15.27
C GLY A 390 9.79 11.43 14.33
N GLU A 391 10.39 12.55 14.77
CA GLU A 391 11.26 13.38 13.91
C GLU A 391 12.47 12.59 13.39
N ARG A 392 13.21 11.85 14.23
CA ARG A 392 14.41 11.14 13.77
C ARG A 392 14.14 10.10 12.68
N LEU A 393 13.06 9.32 12.79
CA LEU A 393 12.67 8.37 11.74
C LEU A 393 12.16 9.06 10.48
N ASN A 394 11.60 10.28 10.61
CA ASN A 394 11.29 11.11 9.46
C ASN A 394 12.57 11.63 8.80
N GLU A 395 13.51 12.18 9.57
CA GLU A 395 14.79 12.75 9.14
C GLU A 395 15.64 11.75 8.35
N ILE A 396 15.84 10.53 8.87
CA ILE A 396 16.80 9.57 8.29
C ILE A 396 16.21 8.66 7.21
N PHE A 397 14.88 8.52 7.15
CA PHE A 397 14.23 7.64 6.20
C PHE A 397 13.04 8.31 5.50
N MET A 398 11.93 8.62 6.20
CA MET A 398 10.69 8.97 5.49
C MET A 398 10.83 10.23 4.62
N ARG A 399 11.39 11.32 5.14
CA ARG A 399 11.58 12.59 4.42
C ARG A 399 12.52 12.44 3.21
N PRO A 400 13.78 11.95 3.34
CA PRO A 400 14.68 11.82 2.19
C PRO A 400 14.21 10.76 1.18
N TYR A 401 13.72 9.60 1.65
CA TYR A 401 13.21 8.56 0.76
C TYR A 401 11.99 9.05 -0.04
N ASN A 402 11.00 9.67 0.60
CA ASN A 402 9.81 10.14 -0.13
C ASN A 402 10.14 11.30 -1.08
N PHE A 403 11.06 12.21 -0.75
CA PHE A 403 11.52 13.20 -1.74
C PHE A 403 12.15 12.51 -2.96
N LYS A 404 12.97 11.46 -2.75
CA LYS A 404 13.56 10.69 -3.86
C LYS A 404 12.55 9.86 -4.65
N VAL A 405 11.44 9.40 -4.05
CA VAL A 405 10.36 8.69 -4.77
C VAL A 405 9.48 9.66 -5.55
N TRP A 406 8.94 10.67 -4.88
CA TRP A 406 7.86 11.50 -5.41
C TRP A 406 8.33 12.71 -6.19
N ALA A 407 9.64 13.02 -6.15
CA ALA A 407 10.21 14.23 -6.72
C ALA A 407 9.47 15.51 -6.25
N ILE A 408 8.98 15.54 -5.02
CA ILE A 408 8.33 16.71 -4.42
C ILE A 408 8.54 16.67 -2.89
N PRO A 409 8.67 17.82 -2.20
CA PRO A 409 8.77 17.82 -0.75
C PRO A 409 7.54 17.20 -0.07
N THR A 410 7.77 16.43 1.00
CA THR A 410 6.71 15.84 1.85
C THR A 410 5.75 16.89 2.43
N THR A 411 6.19 18.14 2.56
CA THR A 411 5.35 19.29 2.99
C THR A 411 4.36 19.78 1.95
N LYS A 412 4.45 19.29 0.70
CA LYS A 412 3.56 19.64 -0.44
C LYS A 412 2.61 18.51 -0.85
N MET A 413 2.64 17.40 -0.12
CA MET A 413 1.76 16.26 -0.34
C MET A 413 0.68 16.19 0.75
N ASN A 414 -0.53 15.77 0.39
CA ASN A 414 -1.55 15.42 1.38
C ASN A 414 -1.21 14.07 2.05
N SER A 415 -1.97 13.68 3.07
CA SER A 415 -1.78 12.43 3.82
C SER A 415 -2.96 11.46 3.78
N THR A 416 -3.99 11.69 2.94
CA THR A 416 -5.18 10.82 2.87
C THR A 416 -4.90 9.49 2.15
N TRP A 417 -3.99 9.48 1.18
CA TRP A 417 -3.59 8.31 0.38
C TRP A 417 -2.76 7.25 1.12
N VAL A 418 -2.25 7.55 2.32
CA VAL A 418 -1.18 6.75 2.96
C VAL A 418 -1.61 5.36 3.44
N GLY A 419 -2.92 5.14 3.63
CA GLY A 419 -3.61 3.94 4.15
C GLY A 419 -2.73 2.70 4.34
N GLU A 420 -2.70 1.81 3.35
CA GLU A 420 -1.85 0.60 3.37
C GLU A 420 -0.42 0.82 2.86
N ARG A 421 -0.10 2.03 2.37
CA ARG A 421 1.18 2.36 1.74
C ARG A 421 2.29 2.62 2.76
N VAL A 422 1.96 3.07 3.97
CA VAL A 422 2.94 3.37 5.02
C VAL A 422 2.60 2.61 6.32
N ALA A 423 3.49 1.72 6.75
CA ALA A 423 3.28 0.95 7.97
C ALA A 423 3.30 1.85 9.23
N ALA A 424 2.19 1.92 9.96
CA ALA A 424 2.15 2.54 11.28
C ALA A 424 3.09 1.78 12.25
N PRO A 425 4.04 2.45 12.94
CA PRO A 425 4.94 1.80 13.87
C PRO A 425 4.19 1.40 15.15
N ASN A 426 4.34 0.14 15.56
CA ASN A 426 3.86 -0.29 16.86
C ASN A 426 4.98 -0.10 17.90
N VAL A 427 4.91 0.97 18.70
CA VAL A 427 5.95 1.33 19.69
C VAL A 427 6.39 0.14 20.55
N LYS A 428 5.43 -0.69 21.02
CA LYS A 428 5.75 -1.89 21.82
C LYS A 428 6.57 -2.90 21.02
N LEU A 429 6.23 -3.14 19.76
CA LEU A 429 6.98 -4.02 18.86
C LEU A 429 8.38 -3.46 18.56
N VAL A 430 8.48 -2.18 18.19
CA VAL A 430 9.76 -1.52 17.85
C VAL A 430 10.72 -1.56 19.03
N THR A 431 10.26 -1.17 20.23
CA THR A 431 11.05 -1.23 21.46
C THR A 431 11.43 -2.67 21.83
N THR A 432 10.52 -3.63 21.70
CA THR A 432 10.82 -5.05 21.94
C THR A 432 11.88 -5.58 20.98
N ASN A 433 11.81 -5.23 19.69
CA ASN A 433 12.78 -5.62 18.67
C ASN A 433 14.16 -5.01 18.95
N ALA A 434 14.23 -3.72 19.28
CA ALA A 434 15.48 -3.02 19.58
C ALA A 434 16.18 -3.58 20.83
N ILE A 435 15.42 -3.91 21.88
CA ILE A 435 15.94 -4.54 23.11
C ILE A 435 16.43 -5.97 22.83
N LEU A 436 15.65 -6.78 22.11
CA LEU A 436 15.97 -8.20 21.87
C LEU A 436 16.93 -8.44 20.68
N GLY A 437 17.34 -7.38 19.96
CA GLY A 437 18.16 -7.51 18.75
C GLY A 437 17.47 -8.26 17.61
N LYS A 438 16.14 -8.13 17.49
CA LYS A 438 15.33 -8.85 16.51
C LYS A 438 14.96 -8.00 15.30
N ALA A 439 15.14 -8.56 14.12
CA ALA A 439 14.52 -8.06 12.89
C ALA A 439 13.10 -8.62 12.72
N ALA A 440 12.21 -7.84 12.09
CA ALA A 440 10.86 -8.22 11.71
C ALA A 440 10.69 -8.11 10.18
N GLY A 441 10.57 -9.27 9.51
CA GLY A 441 10.22 -9.35 8.09
C GLY A 441 8.73 -9.57 7.83
N GLY A 442 8.32 -9.63 6.57
CA GLY A 442 7.02 -10.15 6.14
C GLY A 442 5.79 -9.25 6.34
N TRP A 443 5.95 -7.94 6.62
CA TRP A 443 4.80 -7.02 6.80
C TRP A 443 4.19 -6.54 5.46
N GLY A 444 2.86 -6.55 5.31
CA GLY A 444 2.13 -5.87 4.22
C GLY A 444 1.44 -6.82 3.22
N PRO A 445 0.52 -6.31 2.37
CA PRO A 445 -0.35 -7.14 1.53
C PRO A 445 0.39 -7.95 0.46
N ASN A 446 1.59 -7.52 0.09
CA ASN A 446 2.48 -8.16 -0.88
C ASN A 446 3.56 -9.05 -0.23
N ALA A 447 3.39 -9.49 1.03
CA ALA A 447 4.36 -10.34 1.75
C ALA A 447 4.74 -11.63 0.98
N THR A 448 3.82 -12.14 0.17
CA THR A 448 4.07 -13.03 -0.96
C THR A 448 3.55 -12.37 -2.22
N PHE A 449 4.21 -12.61 -3.36
CA PHE A 449 3.74 -12.16 -4.67
C PHE A 449 3.99 -13.23 -5.72
N ARG A 450 3.26 -13.14 -6.84
CA ARG A 450 3.55 -13.92 -8.05
C ARG A 450 4.15 -13.03 -9.13
N PHE A 451 5.01 -13.62 -9.95
CA PHE A 451 5.58 -12.98 -11.14
C PHE A 451 5.48 -13.94 -12.33
N PRO A 452 5.12 -13.47 -13.53
CA PRO A 452 4.99 -14.33 -14.71
C PRO A 452 6.35 -14.94 -15.09
N ALA A 453 6.34 -16.21 -15.48
CA ALA A 453 7.56 -16.93 -15.82
C ALA A 453 8.24 -16.36 -17.08
N ARG A 454 7.51 -15.76 -18.01
CA ARG A 454 8.02 -15.26 -19.30
C ARG A 454 7.39 -13.92 -19.65
N GLY A 455 8.11 -13.10 -20.42
CA GLY A 455 7.59 -11.83 -20.97
C GLY A 455 7.49 -10.67 -19.98
N GLY A 456 7.99 -10.82 -18.74
CA GLY A 456 7.83 -9.83 -17.67
C GLY A 456 6.37 -9.53 -17.37
N THR A 457 6.09 -8.42 -16.69
CA THR A 457 4.70 -8.02 -16.37
C THR A 457 3.87 -7.79 -17.64
N GLY A 458 4.45 -7.30 -18.73
CA GLY A 458 3.76 -7.09 -20.00
C GLY A 458 3.21 -8.38 -20.64
N GLY A 459 3.86 -9.52 -20.38
CA GLY A 459 3.39 -10.83 -20.83
C GLY A 459 2.01 -11.21 -20.30
N ILE A 460 1.63 -10.71 -19.11
CA ILE A 460 0.28 -10.91 -18.54
C ILE A 460 -0.75 -10.16 -19.39
N TRP A 461 -0.47 -8.88 -19.70
CA TRP A 461 -1.42 -7.99 -20.37
C TRP A 461 -1.57 -8.31 -21.85
N THR A 462 -0.50 -8.82 -22.47
CA THR A 462 -0.58 -9.47 -23.79
C THR A 462 -1.51 -10.68 -23.73
N ALA A 463 -1.27 -11.62 -22.81
CA ALA A 463 -2.09 -12.83 -22.68
C ALA A 463 -3.56 -12.55 -22.28
N VAL A 464 -3.84 -11.48 -21.53
CA VAL A 464 -5.22 -11.01 -21.24
C VAL A 464 -5.86 -10.40 -22.48
N ALA A 465 -5.13 -9.62 -23.28
CA ALA A 465 -5.66 -9.07 -24.53
C ALA A 465 -5.94 -10.16 -25.58
N ASP A 466 -5.16 -11.25 -25.59
CA ASP A 466 -5.36 -12.42 -26.45
C ASP A 466 -6.68 -13.17 -26.17
N THR A 467 -7.30 -13.00 -24.98
CA THR A 467 -8.62 -13.61 -24.68
C THR A 467 -9.80 -12.79 -25.23
N LEU A 468 -9.55 -11.56 -25.67
CA LEU A 468 -10.58 -10.66 -26.21
C LEU A 468 -10.98 -11.05 -27.64
N ASP A 469 -12.18 -10.61 -28.05
CA ASP A 469 -12.59 -10.65 -29.44
C ASP A 469 -11.73 -9.67 -30.25
N GLN A 470 -10.82 -10.20 -31.07
CA GLN A 470 -9.87 -9.41 -31.85
C GLN A 470 -10.53 -8.55 -32.94
N SER A 471 -11.80 -8.80 -33.28
CA SER A 471 -12.56 -7.89 -34.15
C SER A 471 -12.97 -6.59 -33.44
N LYS A 472 -12.85 -6.57 -32.11
CA LYS A 472 -13.16 -5.45 -31.22
C LYS A 472 -11.91 -4.83 -30.59
N THR A 473 -10.71 -5.19 -31.04
CA THR A 473 -9.45 -4.57 -30.62
C THR A 473 -8.85 -3.76 -31.77
N ARG A 474 -8.16 -2.65 -31.45
CA ARG A 474 -7.52 -1.77 -32.42
C ARG A 474 -6.27 -1.12 -31.83
N PHE A 475 -5.19 -1.88 -31.80
CA PHE A 475 -3.92 -1.48 -31.16
C PHE A 475 -2.90 -1.00 -32.19
N GLY A 476 -2.17 0.05 -31.85
CA GLY A 476 -1.10 0.63 -32.67
C GLY A 476 -1.47 1.96 -33.29
N ASP A 477 -0.64 2.41 -34.22
CA ASP A 477 -0.65 3.79 -34.73
C ASP A 477 -1.99 4.22 -35.35
N HIS A 478 -2.79 3.25 -35.83
CA HIS A 478 -4.12 3.43 -36.39
C HIS A 478 -5.26 3.46 -35.34
N GLY A 479 -5.01 2.97 -34.13
CA GLY A 479 -5.88 3.06 -32.95
C GLY A 479 -5.69 4.35 -32.14
N ALA A 480 -4.61 5.11 -32.39
CA ALA A 480 -4.32 6.35 -31.68
C ALA A 480 -5.44 7.39 -31.82
N VAL A 481 -5.95 7.86 -30.68
CA VAL A 481 -6.96 8.94 -30.59
C VAL A 481 -6.29 10.30 -30.83
N THR A 482 -6.91 11.16 -31.62
CA THR A 482 -6.42 12.51 -31.92
C THR A 482 -7.38 13.64 -31.54
N LYS A 483 -8.67 13.33 -31.33
CA LYS A 483 -9.67 14.28 -30.81
C LYS A 483 -10.83 13.51 -30.14
N VAL A 484 -11.38 14.04 -29.07
CA VAL A 484 -12.68 13.64 -28.51
C VAL A 484 -13.65 14.82 -28.65
N ASP A 485 -14.77 14.61 -29.33
CA ASP A 485 -15.87 15.58 -29.38
C ASP A 485 -16.95 15.12 -28.41
N ALA A 486 -16.90 15.67 -27.19
CA ALA A 486 -17.73 15.21 -26.08
C ALA A 486 -19.22 15.49 -26.29
N ASP A 487 -19.55 16.63 -26.90
CA ASP A 487 -20.94 17.05 -27.14
C ASP A 487 -21.56 16.26 -28.32
N ALA A 488 -20.78 15.96 -29.36
CA ALA A 488 -21.20 15.06 -30.46
C ALA A 488 -20.98 13.57 -30.15
N LYS A 489 -20.48 13.23 -28.95
CA LYS A 489 -20.07 11.89 -28.51
C LYS A 489 -19.32 11.08 -29.58
N THR A 490 -18.26 11.68 -30.11
CA THR A 490 -17.47 11.12 -31.23
C THR A 490 -15.98 11.21 -30.95
N VAL A 491 -15.27 10.08 -31.09
CA VAL A 491 -13.80 9.99 -31.03
C VAL A 491 -13.25 9.93 -32.46
N TYR A 492 -12.15 10.63 -32.71
CA TYR A 492 -11.45 10.68 -33.99
C TYR A 492 -10.09 10.01 -33.84
N LEU A 493 -9.77 9.07 -34.73
CA LEU A 493 -8.52 8.32 -34.74
C LEU A 493 -7.55 8.86 -35.80
N LYS A 494 -6.25 8.59 -35.62
CA LYS A 494 -5.13 9.08 -36.45
C LYS A 494 -5.25 8.75 -37.93
N ASP A 495 -5.89 7.64 -38.29
CA ASP A 495 -6.11 7.23 -39.70
C ASP A 495 -7.35 7.87 -40.35
N GLY A 496 -8.09 8.71 -39.62
CA GLY A 496 -9.34 9.33 -40.06
C GLY A 496 -10.61 8.54 -39.71
N THR A 497 -10.49 7.37 -39.06
CA THR A 497 -11.65 6.65 -38.52
C THR A 497 -12.37 7.51 -37.48
N THR A 498 -13.71 7.50 -37.51
CA THR A 498 -14.55 8.18 -36.50
C THR A 498 -15.40 7.14 -35.78
N VAL A 499 -15.49 7.25 -34.46
CA VAL A 499 -16.15 6.27 -33.59
C VAL A 499 -17.14 7.00 -32.69
N LYS A 500 -18.44 6.68 -32.82
CA LYS A 500 -19.49 7.22 -31.94
C LYS A 500 -19.63 6.37 -30.68
N TYR A 501 -20.01 7.01 -29.57
CA TYR A 501 -20.24 6.33 -28.30
C TYR A 501 -21.52 6.79 -27.59
N GLY A 502 -22.12 5.90 -26.80
CA GLY A 502 -23.15 6.19 -25.82
C GLY A 502 -22.52 6.68 -24.51
N SER A 503 -21.56 5.90 -24.00
CA SER A 503 -20.64 6.26 -22.92
C SER A 503 -19.20 5.96 -23.35
N LEU A 504 -18.25 6.73 -22.82
CA LEU A 504 -16.82 6.64 -23.09
C LEU A 504 -16.08 6.33 -21.79
N ILE A 505 -15.49 5.14 -21.65
CA ILE A 505 -14.42 4.95 -20.66
C ILE A 505 -13.13 5.47 -21.29
N SER A 506 -12.36 6.28 -20.55
CA SER A 506 -11.06 6.79 -20.96
C SER A 506 -10.01 6.48 -19.90
N THR A 507 -8.88 5.90 -20.32
CA THR A 507 -7.77 5.54 -19.43
C THR A 507 -6.52 6.41 -19.61
N MET A 508 -6.51 7.29 -20.61
CA MET A 508 -5.42 8.25 -20.79
C MET A 508 -5.34 9.23 -19.61
N ALA A 509 -4.22 9.92 -19.49
CA ALA A 509 -4.04 10.92 -18.45
C ALA A 509 -5.11 12.02 -18.60
N VAL A 510 -5.75 12.41 -17.49
CA VAL A 510 -6.96 13.28 -17.55
C VAL A 510 -6.65 14.71 -18.03
N ASP A 511 -5.41 15.16 -17.85
CA ASP A 511 -4.85 16.37 -18.46
C ASP A 511 -4.79 16.24 -20.00
N GLN A 512 -4.19 15.16 -20.52
CA GLN A 512 -4.18 14.86 -21.95
C GLN A 512 -5.60 14.67 -22.52
N LEU A 513 -6.54 14.13 -21.73
CA LEU A 513 -7.95 14.02 -22.13
C LEU A 513 -8.59 15.40 -22.29
N ALA A 514 -8.33 16.33 -21.37
CA ALA A 514 -8.83 17.70 -21.46
C ALA A 514 -8.24 18.46 -22.66
N GLU A 515 -6.97 18.24 -22.99
CA GLU A 515 -6.34 18.70 -24.24
C GLU A 515 -7.00 18.08 -25.48
N THR A 516 -7.22 16.77 -25.47
CA THR A 516 -7.81 15.99 -26.58
C THR A 516 -9.28 16.33 -26.83
N ILE A 517 -10.01 16.76 -25.80
CA ILE A 517 -11.37 17.34 -25.91
C ILE A 517 -11.30 18.77 -26.45
N GLY A 518 -10.22 19.51 -26.14
CA GLY A 518 -10.09 20.94 -26.42
C GLY A 518 -10.83 21.82 -25.40
N ASP A 519 -11.10 21.30 -24.20
CA ASP A 519 -11.86 21.99 -23.15
C ASP A 519 -10.92 22.81 -22.26
N VAL A 520 -10.91 24.13 -22.49
CA VAL A 520 -10.04 25.09 -21.80
C VAL A 520 -10.38 25.27 -20.32
N GLU A 521 -11.65 25.12 -19.92
CA GLU A 521 -12.02 25.25 -18.51
C GLU A 521 -11.70 23.97 -17.73
N LEU A 522 -11.90 22.80 -18.35
CA LEU A 522 -11.43 21.54 -17.79
C LEU A 522 -9.90 21.53 -17.63
N GLN A 523 -9.14 21.96 -18.64
CA GLN A 523 -7.68 22.09 -18.56
C GLN A 523 -7.24 22.95 -17.35
N LYS A 524 -7.85 24.13 -17.17
CA LYS A 524 -7.59 25.00 -16.00
C LYS A 524 -7.92 24.33 -14.66
N SER A 525 -9.05 23.62 -14.56
CA SER A 525 -9.43 22.89 -13.34
C SER A 525 -8.42 21.80 -12.95
N LEU A 526 -7.65 21.31 -13.93
CA LEU A 526 -6.63 20.27 -13.78
C LEU A 526 -5.21 20.80 -13.59
N GLU A 527 -4.95 22.10 -13.79
CA GLU A 527 -3.64 22.74 -13.51
C GLU A 527 -3.07 22.45 -12.09
N PRO A 528 -3.87 22.28 -11.02
CA PRO A 528 -3.36 21.91 -9.69
C PRO A 528 -2.92 20.44 -9.56
N LEU A 529 -3.21 19.59 -10.54
CA LEU A 529 -2.70 18.22 -10.56
C LEU A 529 -1.19 18.23 -10.85
N TYR A 530 -0.47 17.34 -10.18
CA TYR A 530 0.97 17.21 -10.32
C TYR A 530 1.32 15.75 -10.51
N TYR A 531 2.37 15.49 -11.29
CA TYR A 531 2.96 14.17 -11.46
C TYR A 531 4.48 14.27 -11.35
N SER A 532 5.13 13.12 -11.19
CA SER A 532 6.57 13.00 -11.42
C SER A 532 6.84 12.02 -12.54
N SER A 533 7.81 12.36 -13.39
CA SER A 533 8.31 11.46 -14.43
C SER A 533 9.18 10.38 -13.79
N THR A 534 9.22 9.22 -14.42
CA THR A 534 10.01 8.08 -13.94
C THR A 534 10.98 7.65 -15.02
N ASN A 535 12.26 7.67 -14.69
CA ASN A 535 13.31 7.11 -15.50
C ASN A 535 13.58 5.69 -15.02
N VAL A 536 13.39 4.70 -15.90
CA VAL A 536 13.75 3.30 -15.64
C VAL A 536 15.10 3.04 -16.27
N ILE A 537 16.06 2.57 -15.48
CA ILE A 537 17.41 2.21 -15.94
C ILE A 537 17.60 0.71 -15.70
N GLY A 538 17.99 -0.02 -16.74
CA GLY A 538 18.28 -1.44 -16.68
C GLY A 538 19.77 -1.71 -16.86
N VAL A 539 20.35 -2.58 -16.03
CA VAL A 539 21.75 -3.01 -16.12
C VAL A 539 21.78 -4.53 -16.12
N GLY A 540 22.30 -5.12 -17.20
CA GLY A 540 22.56 -6.55 -17.33
C GLY A 540 24.04 -6.84 -17.11
N ILE A 541 24.35 -7.76 -16.21
CA ILE A 541 25.70 -8.01 -15.67
C ILE A 541 26.08 -9.47 -15.91
N ARG A 542 27.33 -9.71 -16.31
CA ARG A 542 27.90 -11.07 -16.43
C ARG A 542 28.23 -11.64 -15.05
N GLY A 543 28.09 -12.96 -14.94
CA GLY A 543 28.51 -13.74 -13.78
C GLY A 543 27.34 -14.29 -13.00
N LYS A 544 27.67 -15.01 -11.92
CA LYS A 544 26.65 -15.49 -10.98
C LYS A 544 26.24 -14.32 -10.07
N ARG A 545 24.94 -14.19 -9.82
CA ARG A 545 24.38 -13.27 -8.82
C ARG A 545 25.16 -13.39 -7.49
N PRO A 546 25.74 -12.31 -6.94
CA PRO A 546 26.54 -12.39 -5.72
C PRO A 546 25.73 -12.79 -4.48
N ASP A 547 26.37 -13.48 -3.53
CA ASP A 547 25.74 -13.89 -2.26
C ASP A 547 25.26 -12.68 -1.42
N ARG A 548 25.99 -11.55 -1.48
CA ARG A 548 25.58 -10.28 -0.84
C ARG A 548 24.23 -9.76 -1.36
N ILE A 549 23.86 -10.09 -2.61
CA ILE A 549 22.56 -9.79 -3.19
C ILE A 549 21.55 -10.85 -2.74
N GLY A 550 21.83 -12.13 -3.00
CA GLY A 550 20.97 -13.23 -2.57
C GLY A 550 19.55 -13.15 -3.13
N ASP A 551 18.56 -13.41 -2.28
CA ASP A 551 17.12 -13.49 -2.56
C ASP A 551 16.38 -12.14 -2.51
N LYS A 552 17.12 -11.02 -2.44
CA LYS A 552 16.56 -9.66 -2.44
C LYS A 552 15.64 -9.45 -3.65
N CYS A 553 14.43 -8.96 -3.39
CA CYS A 553 13.46 -8.59 -4.41
C CYS A 553 13.73 -7.15 -4.88
N TRP A 554 13.28 -6.17 -4.10
CA TRP A 554 13.55 -4.74 -4.31
C TRP A 554 14.11 -4.07 -3.05
N LEU A 555 14.80 -2.97 -3.27
CA LEU A 555 15.66 -2.29 -2.32
C LEU A 555 15.39 -0.79 -2.38
N TYR A 556 15.45 -0.12 -1.24
CA TYR A 556 15.13 1.30 -1.08
C TYR A 556 16.35 2.12 -0.67
N PHE A 557 16.49 3.32 -1.21
CA PHE A 557 17.69 4.15 -1.06
C PHE A 557 17.34 5.58 -0.62
N PRO A 558 17.25 5.86 0.70
CA PRO A 558 17.07 7.21 1.23
C PRO A 558 18.28 8.12 1.01
N GLU A 559 19.50 7.57 1.07
CA GLU A 559 20.75 8.34 1.00
C GLU A 559 21.00 8.96 -0.38
N ASP A 560 21.78 10.04 -0.43
CA ASP A 560 22.12 10.81 -1.64
C ASP A 560 23.28 10.22 -2.45
N ASN A 561 23.91 9.15 -1.94
CA ASN A 561 24.99 8.40 -2.60
C ASN A 561 24.57 7.63 -3.88
N ALA A 562 23.28 7.65 -4.24
CA ALA A 562 22.74 7.07 -5.47
C ALA A 562 21.51 7.85 -5.97
N PRO A 563 21.34 8.09 -7.29
CA PRO A 563 20.24 8.89 -7.81
C PRO A 563 18.87 8.18 -7.72
N PHE A 564 18.87 6.85 -7.75
CA PHE A 564 17.67 6.01 -7.71
C PHE A 564 17.06 5.94 -6.31
N TYR A 565 15.74 5.87 -6.24
CA TYR A 565 15.01 5.63 -4.99
C TYR A 565 14.80 4.13 -4.75
N ARG A 566 14.67 3.34 -5.83
CA ARG A 566 14.44 1.90 -5.82
C ARG A 566 15.37 1.17 -6.78
N ALA A 567 15.85 0.01 -6.35
CA ALA A 567 16.51 -0.98 -7.18
C ALA A 567 15.81 -2.33 -7.03
N THR A 568 15.62 -3.06 -8.12
CA THR A 568 14.98 -4.38 -8.18
C THR A 568 15.97 -5.36 -8.80
N ILE A 569 16.22 -6.50 -8.14
CA ILE A 569 17.05 -7.56 -8.70
C ILE A 569 16.19 -8.38 -9.66
N PHE A 570 15.93 -7.84 -10.85
CA PHE A 570 14.85 -8.32 -11.72
C PHE A 570 15.07 -9.76 -12.22
N SER A 571 16.34 -10.18 -12.32
CA SER A 571 16.74 -11.58 -12.54
C SER A 571 16.35 -12.58 -11.45
N ASN A 572 15.96 -12.11 -10.25
CA ASN A 572 15.43 -12.97 -9.20
C ASN A 572 13.98 -13.38 -9.46
N TYR A 573 13.23 -12.62 -10.26
CA TYR A 573 11.79 -12.85 -10.45
C TYR A 573 11.50 -13.97 -11.44
N SER A 574 12.34 -14.12 -12.46
CA SER A 574 12.32 -15.25 -13.40
C SER A 574 13.72 -15.52 -13.97
N PRO A 575 14.12 -16.79 -14.18
CA PRO A 575 15.32 -17.13 -14.93
C PRO A 575 15.26 -16.70 -16.41
N TYR A 576 14.08 -16.32 -16.92
CA TYR A 576 13.86 -15.89 -18.31
C TYR A 576 13.83 -14.35 -18.48
N ASN A 577 14.10 -13.57 -17.43
CA ASN A 577 14.24 -12.10 -17.53
C ASN A 577 15.62 -11.66 -18.06
N GLN A 578 16.49 -12.62 -18.38
CA GLN A 578 17.83 -12.44 -18.91
C GLN A 578 18.19 -13.61 -19.84
N PRO A 579 19.25 -13.48 -20.66
CA PRO A 579 19.70 -14.56 -21.54
C PRO A 579 20.14 -15.82 -20.78
N SER A 580 20.04 -16.98 -21.44
CA SER A 580 20.61 -18.22 -20.92
C SER A 580 22.14 -18.18 -20.89
N ALA A 581 22.75 -18.99 -20.02
CA ALA A 581 24.19 -18.91 -19.74
C ALA A 581 25.10 -19.27 -20.93
N ASP A 582 24.57 -19.94 -21.95
CA ASP A 582 25.26 -20.30 -23.20
C ASP A 582 25.27 -19.18 -24.24
N VAL A 583 24.36 -18.20 -24.15
CA VAL A 583 24.38 -17.00 -24.98
C VAL A 583 25.68 -16.25 -24.75
N LYS A 584 26.34 -15.83 -25.83
CA LYS A 584 27.58 -15.05 -25.76
C LYS A 584 27.31 -13.59 -26.05
N LEU A 585 27.69 -12.73 -25.09
CA LEU A 585 27.62 -11.28 -25.20
C LEU A 585 29.01 -10.68 -25.04
N ALA A 586 29.30 -9.62 -25.78
CA ALA A 586 30.47 -8.78 -25.50
C ALA A 586 30.22 -7.96 -24.22
N THR A 587 31.28 -7.69 -23.47
CA THR A 587 31.21 -6.72 -22.36
C THR A 587 31.22 -5.32 -22.95
N LYS A 588 30.33 -4.44 -22.46
CA LYS A 588 30.22 -3.04 -22.92
C LYS A 588 31.19 -2.15 -22.15
N GLN A 589 31.21 -2.30 -20.83
CA GLN A 589 32.09 -1.61 -19.89
C GLN A 589 32.19 -2.42 -18.59
N PHE A 590 33.19 -2.11 -17.76
CA PHE A 590 33.14 -2.43 -16.34
C PHE A 590 32.26 -1.41 -15.60
N ALA A 591 31.80 -1.76 -14.40
CA ALA A 591 30.95 -0.87 -13.61
C ALA A 591 31.65 0.45 -13.25
N ASN A 592 32.98 0.46 -13.09
CA ASN A 592 33.75 1.68 -12.86
C ASN A 592 33.91 2.61 -14.08
N GLY A 593 33.35 2.24 -15.24
CA GLY A 593 33.44 2.98 -16.49
C GLY A 593 34.63 2.58 -17.38
N ASP A 594 35.53 1.71 -16.93
CA ASP A 594 36.64 1.23 -17.76
C ASP A 594 36.14 0.42 -18.95
N LYS A 595 36.79 0.58 -20.10
CA LYS A 595 36.53 -0.22 -21.30
C LYS A 595 37.16 -1.61 -21.15
N PRO A 596 36.50 -2.69 -21.61
CA PRO A 596 37.08 -4.01 -21.58
C PRO A 596 38.27 -4.10 -22.54
N VAL A 597 39.29 -4.86 -22.14
CA VAL A 597 40.51 -5.09 -22.94
C VAL A 597 40.21 -5.90 -24.22
N SER A 598 39.12 -6.66 -24.22
CA SER A 598 38.65 -7.45 -25.37
C SER A 598 37.17 -7.20 -25.62
N SER A 599 36.79 -7.13 -26.90
CA SER A 599 35.40 -7.10 -27.36
C SER A 599 34.84 -8.48 -27.73
N GLU A 600 35.59 -9.56 -27.49
CA GLU A 600 35.17 -10.93 -27.82
C GLU A 600 33.95 -11.35 -26.99
N PRO A 601 32.85 -11.84 -27.62
CA PRO A 601 31.69 -12.32 -26.89
C PRO A 601 31.98 -13.54 -26.01
N ALA A 602 31.81 -13.38 -24.70
CA ALA A 602 31.93 -14.43 -23.71
C ALA A 602 30.54 -14.94 -23.26
N PRO A 603 30.42 -16.20 -22.82
CA PRO A 603 29.17 -16.75 -22.27
C PRO A 603 28.81 -16.13 -20.91
N GLY A 604 27.61 -16.44 -20.43
CA GLY A 604 27.11 -16.10 -19.09
C GLY A 604 27.68 -17.01 -17.98
N PRO A 605 26.92 -17.23 -16.88
CA PRO A 605 25.55 -16.78 -16.63
C PRO A 605 25.42 -15.26 -16.53
N TYR A 606 24.18 -14.79 -16.49
CA TYR A 606 23.82 -13.38 -16.40
C TYR A 606 22.88 -13.12 -15.23
N TRP A 607 22.88 -11.89 -14.74
CA TRP A 607 21.90 -11.37 -13.79
C TRP A 607 21.60 -9.90 -14.14
N SER A 608 20.54 -9.34 -13.58
CA SER A 608 20.07 -7.99 -13.92
C SER A 608 19.58 -7.21 -12.71
N ILE A 609 19.80 -5.90 -12.76
CA ILE A 609 19.27 -4.90 -11.84
C ILE A 609 18.46 -3.89 -12.65
N MET A 610 17.25 -3.58 -12.17
CA MET A 610 16.39 -2.53 -12.69
C MET A 610 16.29 -1.41 -11.64
N LEU A 611 16.43 -0.17 -12.06
CA LEU A 611 16.50 1.02 -11.20
C LEU A 611 15.42 2.02 -11.59
N GLU A 612 14.97 2.80 -10.62
CA GLU A 612 14.00 3.87 -10.86
C GLU A 612 14.46 5.19 -10.25
N VAL A 613 14.44 6.24 -11.06
CA VAL A 613 14.83 7.61 -10.71
C VAL A 613 13.67 8.54 -11.07
N SER A 614 13.09 9.19 -10.06
CA SER A 614 12.03 10.18 -10.25
C SER A 614 12.58 11.51 -10.78
N GLU A 615 11.74 12.26 -11.48
CA GLU A 615 12.07 13.56 -12.06
C GLU A 615 10.87 14.50 -11.97
N SER A 616 11.12 15.78 -11.69
CA SER A 616 10.10 16.84 -11.67
C SER A 616 10.75 18.23 -11.70
N SER A 617 9.94 19.30 -11.63
CA SER A 617 10.44 20.66 -11.43
C SER A 617 11.11 20.90 -10.06
N TYR A 618 10.86 20.08 -9.04
CA TYR A 618 11.57 20.10 -7.75
C TYR A 618 12.83 19.23 -7.71
N LYS A 619 12.91 18.22 -8.59
CA LYS A 619 14.04 17.28 -8.67
C LYS A 619 14.38 17.03 -10.15
N PRO A 620 15.08 17.99 -10.80
CA PRO A 620 15.51 17.83 -12.18
C PRO A 620 16.53 16.69 -12.30
N VAL A 621 16.59 16.08 -13.48
CA VAL A 621 17.48 14.96 -13.79
C VAL A 621 18.23 15.25 -15.08
N ASN A 622 19.56 15.07 -15.06
CA ASN A 622 20.37 15.20 -16.27
C ASN A 622 20.32 13.89 -17.07
N GLN A 623 19.49 13.87 -18.11
CA GLN A 623 19.29 12.72 -18.98
C GLN A 623 20.58 12.21 -19.67
N VAL A 624 21.61 13.05 -19.81
CA VAL A 624 22.89 12.66 -20.41
C VAL A 624 23.75 11.83 -19.44
N THR A 625 23.79 12.20 -18.17
CA THR A 625 24.67 11.56 -17.16
C THR A 625 23.95 10.51 -16.31
N LEU A 626 22.62 10.47 -16.34
CA LEU A 626 21.79 9.61 -15.50
C LEU A 626 22.20 8.12 -15.48
N LEU A 627 22.59 7.56 -16.63
CA LEU A 627 23.01 6.15 -16.73
C LEU A 627 24.32 5.92 -15.95
N GLU A 628 25.31 6.79 -16.15
CA GLU A 628 26.62 6.70 -15.48
C GLU A 628 26.50 6.98 -13.98
N GLU A 629 25.72 8.00 -13.59
CA GLU A 629 25.39 8.30 -12.18
C GLU A 629 24.66 7.13 -11.50
N SER A 630 23.77 6.43 -12.23
CA SER A 630 23.07 5.25 -11.72
C SER A 630 24.02 4.06 -11.54
N ILE A 631 24.94 3.82 -12.48
CA ILE A 631 25.96 2.77 -12.35
C ILE A 631 26.93 3.09 -11.20
N GLN A 632 27.36 4.34 -11.04
CA GLN A 632 28.16 4.77 -9.89
C GLN A 632 27.38 4.61 -8.57
N GLY A 633 26.08 4.90 -8.56
CA GLY A 633 25.20 4.63 -7.44
C GLY A 633 25.12 3.14 -7.07
N LEU A 634 25.17 2.22 -8.04
CA LEU A 634 25.26 0.78 -7.78
C LEU A 634 26.57 0.40 -7.07
N ILE A 635 27.69 1.04 -7.39
CA ILE A 635 28.98 0.83 -6.70
C ILE A 635 28.92 1.41 -5.29
N ASN A 636 28.49 2.67 -5.16
CA ASN A 636 28.37 3.37 -3.88
C ASN A 636 27.50 2.62 -2.86
N THR A 637 26.52 1.85 -3.35
CA THR A 637 25.58 1.08 -2.53
C THR A 637 25.99 -0.40 -2.32
N ASP A 638 27.16 -0.83 -2.79
CA ASP A 638 27.64 -2.24 -2.77
C ASP A 638 26.73 -3.23 -3.52
N LEU A 639 25.97 -2.74 -4.51
CA LEU A 639 25.22 -3.59 -5.43
C LEU A 639 26.12 -4.14 -6.53
N LEU A 640 26.98 -3.31 -7.11
CA LEU A 640 28.06 -3.71 -8.02
C LEU A 640 29.43 -3.47 -7.40
N LYS A 641 30.39 -4.27 -7.82
CA LYS A 641 31.80 -3.99 -7.64
C LYS A 641 32.36 -3.19 -8.84
N PRO A 642 33.44 -2.42 -8.66
CA PRO A 642 34.13 -1.74 -9.77
C PRO A 642 34.43 -2.64 -10.97
N GLU A 643 34.83 -3.89 -10.71
CA GLU A 643 35.21 -4.89 -11.72
C GLU A 643 34.04 -5.71 -12.30
N ASP A 644 32.79 -5.49 -11.89
CA ASP A 644 31.65 -6.24 -12.43
C ASP A 644 31.42 -5.85 -13.92
N GLU A 645 31.32 -6.86 -14.79
CA GLU A 645 31.18 -6.70 -16.24
C GLU A 645 29.74 -6.38 -16.67
N ILE A 646 29.50 -5.18 -17.20
CA ILE A 646 28.19 -4.77 -17.75
C ILE A 646 28.13 -5.21 -19.22
N VAL A 647 27.12 -6.01 -19.55
CA VAL A 647 26.88 -6.54 -20.92
C VAL A 647 25.66 -5.93 -21.59
N SER A 648 24.73 -5.37 -20.83
CA SER A 648 23.51 -4.72 -21.34
C SER A 648 23.19 -3.47 -20.51
N THR A 649 22.70 -2.45 -21.19
CA THR A 649 22.20 -1.21 -20.57
C THR A 649 20.87 -0.83 -21.24
N TYR A 650 19.97 -0.27 -20.45
CA TYR A 650 18.66 0.21 -20.86
C TYR A 650 18.35 1.50 -20.11
N ILE A 651 17.71 2.45 -20.78
CA ILE A 651 17.21 3.67 -20.16
C ILE A 651 15.98 4.14 -20.94
N ARG A 652 14.87 4.38 -20.23
CA ARG A 652 13.65 4.96 -20.80
C ARG A 652 12.99 5.90 -19.79
N ARG A 653 12.61 7.09 -20.26
CA ARG A 653 11.86 8.09 -19.50
C ARG A 653 10.38 7.94 -19.79
N PHE A 654 9.58 7.85 -18.73
CA PHE A 654 8.13 7.88 -18.77
C PHE A 654 7.67 9.22 -18.19
N ASP A 655 6.97 10.02 -18.98
CA ASP A 655 6.60 11.40 -18.61
C ASP A 655 5.63 11.42 -17.43
N HIS A 656 4.50 10.71 -17.56
CA HIS A 656 3.57 10.44 -16.47
C HIS A 656 4.00 9.16 -15.73
N GLY A 657 4.87 9.29 -14.72
CA GLY A 657 5.36 8.17 -13.91
C GLY A 657 4.48 7.89 -12.67
N TYR A 658 4.39 8.88 -11.77
CA TYR A 658 3.53 8.82 -10.56
C TYR A 658 2.54 9.98 -10.51
N PRO A 659 1.22 9.73 -10.35
CA PRO A 659 0.24 10.77 -10.06
C PRO A 659 0.43 11.20 -8.60
N THR A 660 0.86 12.43 -8.37
CA THR A 660 1.29 12.90 -7.06
C THR A 660 0.09 13.29 -6.19
N PRO A 661 -0.04 12.78 -4.96
CA PRO A 661 -1.07 13.20 -4.02
C PRO A 661 -0.71 14.56 -3.38
N THR A 662 -0.81 15.64 -4.17
CA THR A 662 -0.64 17.02 -3.70
C THR A 662 -1.75 17.44 -2.74
N LEU A 663 -1.57 18.58 -2.06
CA LEU A 663 -2.60 19.15 -1.17
C LEU A 663 -3.87 19.53 -1.94
N GLU A 664 -3.70 19.90 -3.20
CA GLU A 664 -4.71 20.45 -4.09
C GLU A 664 -5.46 19.36 -4.89
N ARG A 665 -4.88 18.16 -5.03
CA ARG A 665 -5.38 17.06 -5.88
C ARG A 665 -6.87 16.78 -5.71
N ASP A 666 -7.31 16.53 -4.48
CA ASP A 666 -8.67 16.03 -4.22
C ASP A 666 -9.74 17.08 -4.55
N ALA A 667 -9.39 18.37 -4.45
CA ALA A 667 -10.29 19.46 -4.86
C ALA A 667 -10.45 19.49 -6.39
N ALA A 668 -9.33 19.49 -7.14
CA ALA A 668 -9.35 19.46 -8.62
C ALA A 668 -10.12 18.24 -9.16
N LEU A 669 -9.87 17.05 -8.61
CA LEU A 669 -10.58 15.83 -9.02
C LEU A 669 -12.08 15.85 -8.66
N SER A 670 -12.47 16.55 -7.58
CA SER A 670 -13.88 16.67 -7.18
C SER A 670 -14.71 17.57 -8.11
N GLU A 671 -14.06 18.38 -8.95
CA GLU A 671 -14.68 19.18 -10.00
C GLU A 671 -14.61 18.48 -11.37
N ALA A 672 -13.41 18.04 -11.76
CA ALA A 672 -13.15 17.51 -13.10
C ALA A 672 -13.80 16.14 -13.37
N LEU A 673 -13.79 15.21 -12.39
CA LEU A 673 -14.34 13.86 -12.62
C LEU A 673 -15.88 13.85 -12.74
N PRO A 674 -16.66 14.58 -11.92
CA PRO A 674 -18.09 14.75 -12.14
C PRO A 674 -18.42 15.47 -13.45
N TYR A 675 -17.66 16.52 -13.81
CA TYR A 675 -17.86 17.25 -15.07
C TYR A 675 -17.74 16.34 -16.31
N LEU A 676 -16.72 15.46 -16.32
CA LEU A 676 -16.56 14.46 -17.37
C LEU A 676 -17.68 13.41 -17.34
N TYR A 677 -18.09 12.96 -16.14
CA TYR A 677 -19.17 11.99 -15.97
C TYR A 677 -20.52 12.51 -16.51
N ASP A 678 -20.84 13.80 -16.30
CA ASP A 678 -22.04 14.45 -16.84
C ASP A 678 -22.06 14.54 -18.38
N LYS A 679 -20.90 14.34 -19.04
CA LYS A 679 -20.75 14.19 -20.50
C LYS A 679 -20.72 12.72 -20.96
N ASP A 680 -21.08 11.78 -20.09
CA ASP A 680 -20.94 10.33 -20.24
C ASP A 680 -19.47 9.88 -20.49
N ILE A 681 -18.50 10.57 -19.89
CA ILE A 681 -17.06 10.24 -19.96
C ILE A 681 -16.53 9.79 -18.59
N LEU A 682 -16.18 8.52 -18.48
CA LEU A 682 -15.61 7.91 -17.27
C LEU A 682 -14.08 7.87 -17.40
N SER A 683 -13.40 8.92 -16.93
CA SER A 683 -11.93 8.98 -16.85
C SER A 683 -11.42 8.14 -15.65
N ARG A 684 -10.64 7.08 -15.90
CA ARG A 684 -10.32 6.01 -14.92
C ARG A 684 -8.87 5.52 -15.03
N GLY A 685 -8.42 4.78 -14.02
CA GLY A 685 -7.06 4.21 -13.96
C GLY A 685 -6.03 5.17 -13.38
N ARG A 686 -4.74 4.81 -13.47
CA ARG A 686 -3.63 5.49 -12.77
C ARG A 686 -3.62 7.00 -13.00
N PHE A 687 -3.70 7.45 -14.26
CA PHE A 687 -3.71 8.87 -14.63
C PHE A 687 -5.07 9.38 -15.12
N GLY A 688 -6.01 8.51 -15.52
CA GLY A 688 -7.38 8.96 -15.77
C GLY A 688 -8.13 9.35 -14.49
N ALA A 689 -7.83 8.72 -13.35
CA ALA A 689 -8.40 9.08 -12.03
C ALA A 689 -7.40 9.77 -11.08
N TRP A 690 -6.09 9.78 -11.40
CA TRP A 690 -5.00 10.43 -10.63
C TRP A 690 -4.84 10.02 -9.14
N LYS A 691 -5.48 8.93 -8.70
CA LYS A 691 -5.40 8.43 -7.32
C LYS A 691 -4.39 7.31 -7.17
N TYR A 692 -3.15 7.64 -6.77
CA TYR A 692 -2.08 6.66 -6.54
C TYR A 692 -2.44 5.51 -5.60
N GLU A 693 -3.20 5.80 -4.54
CA GLU A 693 -3.65 4.83 -3.54
C GLU A 693 -4.39 3.64 -4.18
N VAL A 694 -5.07 3.87 -5.31
CA VAL A 694 -5.74 2.87 -6.16
C VAL A 694 -5.20 2.89 -7.60
N GLY A 695 -3.89 3.15 -7.73
CA GLY A 695 -3.16 3.24 -9.00
C GLY A 695 -2.20 2.07 -9.26
N ASN A 696 -2.41 0.90 -8.62
CA ASN A 696 -1.72 -0.35 -8.98
C ASN A 696 -2.42 -1.03 -10.17
N GLN A 697 -1.84 -2.13 -10.64
CA GLN A 697 -2.39 -2.98 -11.69
C GLN A 697 -3.80 -3.51 -11.37
N ASP A 698 -3.99 -4.12 -10.19
CA ASP A 698 -5.28 -4.72 -9.81
C ASP A 698 -6.35 -3.65 -9.57
N HIS A 699 -5.99 -2.54 -8.93
CA HIS A 699 -6.87 -1.38 -8.80
C HIS A 699 -7.26 -0.78 -10.15
N SER A 700 -6.31 -0.54 -11.05
CA SER A 700 -6.58 0.10 -12.35
C SER A 700 -7.45 -0.78 -13.24
N PHE A 701 -7.19 -2.09 -13.23
CA PHE A 701 -8.05 -3.08 -13.88
C PHE A 701 -9.48 -3.04 -13.31
N MET A 702 -9.62 -3.03 -11.99
CA MET A 702 -10.93 -3.02 -11.34
C MET A 702 -11.68 -1.68 -11.47
N GLN A 703 -10.99 -0.54 -11.61
CA GLN A 703 -11.65 0.71 -12.00
C GLN A 703 -12.31 0.60 -13.38
N GLY A 704 -11.67 -0.07 -14.36
CA GLY A 704 -12.28 -0.34 -15.66
C GLY A 704 -13.50 -1.27 -15.56
N VAL A 705 -13.37 -2.36 -14.80
CA VAL A 705 -14.48 -3.32 -14.55
C VAL A 705 -15.67 -2.64 -13.84
N GLU A 706 -15.40 -1.80 -12.84
CA GLU A 706 -16.44 -1.09 -12.10
C GLU A 706 -17.10 0.02 -12.92
N ALA A 707 -16.35 0.71 -13.80
CA ALA A 707 -16.91 1.67 -14.75
C ALA A 707 -17.86 1.00 -15.76
N VAL A 708 -17.52 -0.21 -16.26
CA VAL A 708 -18.43 -1.00 -17.10
C VAL A 708 -19.69 -1.40 -16.33
N ASP A 709 -19.56 -1.93 -15.11
CA ASP A 709 -20.71 -2.29 -14.28
C ASP A 709 -21.57 -1.07 -13.90
N ASN A 710 -20.96 0.11 -13.74
CA ASN A 710 -21.67 1.38 -13.53
C ASN A 710 -22.54 1.75 -14.74
N ILE A 711 -21.96 1.74 -15.95
CA ILE A 711 -22.67 2.03 -17.21
C ILE A 711 -23.81 1.03 -17.45
N ILE A 712 -23.56 -0.27 -17.25
CA ILE A 712 -24.51 -1.34 -17.61
C ILE A 712 -25.60 -1.54 -16.56
N SER A 713 -25.28 -1.40 -15.27
CA SER A 713 -26.15 -1.84 -14.16
C SER A 713 -26.35 -0.83 -13.03
N GLY A 714 -25.75 0.37 -13.12
CA GLY A 714 -25.72 1.32 -12.02
C GLY A 714 -24.84 0.87 -10.84
N GLY A 715 -23.87 -0.01 -11.09
CA GLY A 715 -22.91 -0.49 -10.09
C GLY A 715 -22.10 0.64 -9.44
N LEU A 716 -21.71 0.44 -8.18
CA LEU A 716 -20.88 1.39 -7.44
C LEU A 716 -19.39 1.23 -7.81
N GLU A 717 -18.72 2.35 -8.08
CA GLU A 717 -17.28 2.42 -8.37
C GLU A 717 -16.44 2.52 -7.08
N LEU A 718 -16.58 1.50 -6.23
CA LEU A 718 -15.97 1.41 -4.90
C LEU A 718 -14.46 1.64 -4.91
N THR A 719 -13.75 1.19 -5.94
CA THR A 719 -12.32 1.37 -6.09
C THR A 719 -11.95 2.84 -6.31
N LEU A 720 -12.76 3.59 -7.06
CA LEU A 720 -12.53 5.02 -7.31
C LEU A 720 -12.95 5.88 -6.11
N SER A 721 -14.11 5.59 -5.52
CA SER A 721 -14.73 6.44 -4.49
C SER A 721 -14.26 6.13 -3.08
N ASN A 722 -13.92 4.87 -2.77
CA ASN A 722 -13.62 4.40 -1.41
C ASN A 722 -12.32 3.55 -1.34
N PRO A 723 -11.13 4.12 -1.63
CA PRO A 723 -9.83 3.42 -1.53
C PRO A 723 -9.63 2.58 -0.26
N ASP A 724 -9.91 3.14 0.92
CA ASP A 724 -9.74 2.43 2.20
C ASP A 724 -10.65 1.20 2.32
N PHE A 725 -11.86 1.25 1.75
CA PHE A 725 -12.81 0.13 1.79
C PHE A 725 -12.31 -1.04 0.94
N VAL A 726 -11.84 -0.77 -0.28
CA VAL A 726 -11.38 -1.85 -1.18
C VAL A 726 -10.03 -2.42 -0.78
N ASN A 727 -9.14 -1.62 -0.20
CA ASN A 727 -7.82 -2.06 0.26
C ASN A 727 -7.92 -2.94 1.52
N SER A 728 -8.66 -2.48 2.53
CA SER A 728 -8.76 -3.17 3.84
C SER A 728 -9.54 -4.49 3.82
N ARG A 729 -10.05 -4.93 2.66
CA ARG A 729 -10.86 -6.15 2.50
C ARG A 729 -10.36 -7.03 1.36
N LYS A 730 -10.77 -8.31 1.38
CA LYS A 730 -10.73 -9.16 0.18
C LYS A 730 -12.05 -9.01 -0.56
N ASN A 731 -12.00 -8.47 -1.77
CA ASN A 731 -13.16 -8.29 -2.64
C ASN A 731 -13.42 -9.62 -3.36
N THR A 732 -14.50 -10.31 -2.99
CA THR A 732 -14.76 -11.70 -3.40
C THR A 732 -16.09 -11.91 -4.12
N GLU A 733 -16.90 -10.86 -4.19
CA GLU A 733 -18.28 -10.87 -4.71
C GLU A 733 -18.32 -11.05 -6.22
N ARG A 734 -17.58 -10.21 -6.96
CA ARG A 734 -17.46 -10.28 -8.43
C ARG A 734 -16.43 -11.37 -8.78
N ARG A 735 -16.79 -12.27 -9.70
CA ARG A 735 -16.01 -13.44 -10.16
C ARG A 735 -16.12 -13.58 -11.67
N LEU A 736 -15.08 -14.11 -12.33
CA LEU A 736 -15.16 -14.38 -13.77
C LEU A 736 -16.05 -15.60 -14.02
N ALA A 737 -17.10 -15.42 -14.82
CA ALA A 737 -18.13 -16.44 -15.08
C ALA A 737 -17.65 -17.53 -16.06
N GLY A 738 -16.61 -18.29 -15.68
CA GLY A 738 -15.96 -19.24 -16.60
C GLY A 738 -15.18 -20.41 -15.99
N ILE A 739 -14.88 -20.40 -14.68
CA ILE A 739 -14.03 -21.45 -14.06
C ILE A 739 -14.77 -22.80 -13.98
N LYS A 740 -14.70 -23.56 -15.07
CA LYS A 740 -15.06 -24.99 -15.20
C LYS A 740 -14.10 -25.85 -14.36
N GLY A 741 -14.20 -25.74 -13.03
CA GLY A 741 -13.37 -26.52 -12.11
C GLY A 741 -13.61 -26.26 -10.61
N ALA A 742 -14.04 -25.05 -10.23
CA ALA A 742 -14.09 -24.62 -8.82
C ALA A 742 -15.46 -24.78 -8.12
N ARG A 743 -16.23 -25.82 -8.48
CA ARG A 743 -17.34 -26.34 -7.66
C ARG A 743 -17.10 -27.80 -7.28
N LYS A 744 -16.36 -28.02 -6.19
CA LYS A 744 -16.43 -29.20 -5.33
C LYS A 744 -16.17 -28.78 -3.89
#